data_AF-A0A416MGD1-F1
#
_entry.id   AF-A0A416MGD1-F1
#
_cell.length_a   1.000
_cell.length_b   1.000
_cell.length_c   1.000
_cell.angle_alpha   90.00
_cell.angle_beta   90.00
_cell.angle_gamma   90.00
#
_symmetry.space_group_name_H-M   'P 1'
#
loop_
_entity.id
_entity.type
_entity.pdbx_description
1 polymer ?
#
loop_
_entity_poly.entity_id
_entity_poly.type
_entity_poly.pdbx_seq_one_letter_code
_entity_poly.pdbx_strand_id
1 'polypeptide(L)'
;MEGKYGEIIYTRCAPSYSLTGEVVRSGGYGIYSISKACLPSQEQEAFINKILQTYQYSGDCPASEFYYYVALNDNDGILGRFVPRGEATQEDLEAGVDTRASHTAQFLLGTFARYPFEIMGSRYFDADKKSYRFYYRKEPTRQNEKIFDSEVPSGSITRKRAMQFAMDGRVEAIQAAVSMLLEQFELPKKERKILLIEDSEENLQLWIAAIGYSFPVRLSRQIGFSTCLYRAGKENANFYYTYKRNGSYCLNANISDPGVERTPWVMIAGANPKDSLYIRPSKWEPYAVINGSTKKAEFECQPEIMNSQYIKSLIIHDNVIEMFCKIASEVQNIRLGKNLCDTFQLIKAIADQDEKKYENFVEGLKNLLPQIEIRSLLWKEELEDLLKAGRYRTDFMMKDEENNLELLKILTNLASQLSRKDLLVKICEITAQRMETYLSEQSDGKDAEKYIKAASQMERIIWLNALDYVVGKKELRCVRENSFHKNSTAKVTVCWYILNEYREKIRKTSWRNLLNDEALNETVGVLVEHTRWDNVAMAVFLKYMDGERAMQCSFIEKFAEQYQNNSKERKEYWNTLLDKGISPLEICEVIEQNIQRKGNLNHADTEQILTRLIADGRDRHECEKMYRKYLAEDPNAGQLYYITCMNASKGAGNSDVVEILKSAELVKNANKIVPNLLTVVEEDRSNLETASEMELKYFTSLSEKYGIETPNINFQLF
;
A
#
# COMPACT_ATOMS: atom_id res chain seq x y z
N MET A 1 10.54 1.22 -24.52
CA MET A 1 10.07 1.34 -25.92
C MET A 1 11.29 1.58 -26.79
N GLU A 2 11.46 0.84 -27.88
CA GLU A 2 12.60 0.98 -28.80
C GLU A 2 12.22 1.95 -29.93
N GLY A 3 13.02 3.01 -30.13
CA GLY A 3 12.73 4.05 -31.13
C GLY A 3 13.15 3.60 -32.53
N LYS A 4 12.33 3.92 -33.53
CA LYS A 4 12.52 3.48 -34.93
C LYS A 4 12.04 4.55 -35.88
N TYR A 5 12.88 4.88 -36.85
CA TYR A 5 12.65 5.90 -37.84
C TYR A 5 12.69 5.32 -39.25
N GLY A 6 12.04 6.02 -40.16
CA GLY A 6 12.55 6.12 -41.51
C GLY A 6 12.94 7.55 -41.84
N GLU A 7 13.59 7.70 -42.99
CA GLU A 7 14.11 8.95 -43.50
C GLU A 7 13.34 9.41 -44.74
N ILE A 8 13.15 10.73 -44.84
CA ILE A 8 12.69 11.40 -46.05
C ILE A 8 13.66 12.54 -46.37
N ILE A 9 14.20 12.57 -47.59
CA ILE A 9 14.93 13.74 -48.11
C ILE A 9 14.04 14.44 -49.13
N TYR A 10 13.73 15.70 -48.88
CA TYR A 10 12.84 16.52 -49.69
C TYR A 10 13.57 17.78 -50.17
N THR A 11 13.65 17.94 -51.49
CA THR A 11 14.35 19.05 -52.14
C THR A 11 13.91 19.13 -53.60
N ARG A 12 14.40 20.12 -54.37
CA ARG A 12 14.19 20.05 -55.82
C ARG A 12 15.05 18.95 -56.43
N CYS A 13 14.42 18.01 -57.11
CA CYS A 13 15.07 16.85 -57.70
C CYS A 13 14.30 16.36 -58.95
N ALA A 14 14.97 15.54 -59.77
CA ALA A 14 14.35 14.83 -60.87
C ALA A 14 15.19 13.58 -61.20
N PRO A 15 14.62 12.35 -61.18
CA PRO A 15 13.27 12.00 -60.73
C PRO A 15 13.09 12.15 -59.21
N SER A 16 11.84 12.12 -58.76
CA SER A 16 11.45 12.11 -57.34
C SER A 16 10.55 10.91 -57.03
N TYR A 17 10.23 10.69 -55.76
CA TYR A 17 9.26 9.72 -55.28
C TYR A 17 7.98 10.42 -54.77
N SER A 18 6.84 9.74 -54.91
CA SER A 18 5.67 9.97 -54.06
C SER A 18 5.92 9.43 -52.64
N LEU A 19 5.07 9.81 -51.67
CA LEU A 19 5.10 9.20 -50.33
C LEU A 19 4.79 7.69 -50.34
N THR A 20 4.11 7.20 -51.36
CA THR A 20 3.85 5.76 -51.59
C THR A 20 5.05 5.03 -52.21
N GLY A 21 6.08 5.77 -52.64
CA GLY A 21 7.31 5.24 -53.23
C GLY A 21 7.24 5.00 -54.74
N GLU A 22 6.28 5.61 -55.43
CA GLU A 22 6.19 5.61 -56.89
C GLU A 22 7.10 6.68 -57.50
N VAL A 23 7.73 6.39 -58.64
CA VAL A 23 8.67 7.33 -59.29
C VAL A 23 7.89 8.40 -60.06
N VAL A 24 8.12 9.66 -59.70
CA VAL A 24 7.59 10.86 -60.35
C VAL A 24 8.71 11.53 -61.14
N ARG A 25 8.60 11.51 -62.48
CA ARG A 25 9.65 12.00 -63.40
C ARG A 25 9.59 13.51 -63.69
N SER A 26 8.61 14.22 -63.17
CA SER A 26 8.55 15.68 -63.30
C SER A 26 9.58 16.35 -62.40
N GLY A 27 10.30 17.35 -62.93
CA GLY A 27 11.21 18.17 -62.14
C GLY A 27 10.48 19.14 -61.23
N GLY A 28 11.00 19.35 -60.02
CA GLY A 28 10.43 20.26 -59.02
C GLY A 28 10.76 19.82 -57.61
N TYR A 29 10.11 20.45 -56.62
CA TYR A 29 10.18 19.96 -55.24
C TYR A 29 9.53 18.59 -55.13
N GLY A 30 10.26 17.62 -54.59
CA GLY A 30 9.82 16.25 -54.44
C GLY A 30 10.69 15.47 -53.46
N ILE A 31 10.32 14.22 -53.22
CA ILE A 31 11.05 13.33 -52.30
C ILE A 31 12.17 12.64 -53.07
N TYR A 32 13.42 12.94 -52.76
CA TYR A 32 14.55 12.29 -53.40
C TYR A 32 14.88 10.93 -52.77
N SER A 33 14.72 10.80 -51.45
CA SER A 33 14.98 9.56 -50.72
C SER A 33 13.82 9.30 -49.76
N ILE A 34 13.36 8.06 -49.72
CA ILE A 34 12.34 7.61 -48.75
C ILE A 34 12.67 6.20 -48.27
N SER A 35 12.65 5.99 -46.96
CA SER A 35 12.74 4.66 -46.37
C SER A 35 11.39 3.93 -46.50
N LYS A 36 11.40 2.61 -46.76
CA LYS A 36 10.16 1.79 -46.76
C LYS A 36 9.38 1.87 -45.44
N ALA A 37 10.07 2.13 -44.35
CA ALA A 37 9.49 2.32 -43.03
C ALA A 37 8.64 3.59 -42.90
N CYS A 38 8.85 4.57 -43.78
CA CYS A 38 8.12 5.84 -43.80
C CYS A 38 6.79 5.79 -44.54
N LEU A 39 6.44 4.70 -45.21
CA LEU A 39 5.25 4.62 -46.05
C LEU A 39 4.01 4.80 -45.16
N PRO A 40 3.34 5.97 -45.24
CA PRO A 40 2.22 6.28 -44.36
C PRO A 40 0.97 5.50 -44.77
N SER A 41 0.00 5.38 -43.86
CA SER A 41 -1.35 4.98 -44.27
C SER A 41 -1.92 6.02 -45.25
N GLN A 42 -2.92 5.65 -46.07
CA GLN A 42 -3.57 6.60 -47.00
C GLN A 42 -4.08 7.87 -46.29
N GLU A 43 -4.54 7.74 -45.04
CA GLU A 43 -5.01 8.87 -44.23
C GLU A 43 -3.86 9.79 -43.79
N GLN A 44 -2.70 9.22 -43.44
CA GLN A 44 -1.51 9.95 -43.02
C GLN A 44 -0.79 10.61 -44.21
N GLU A 45 -0.89 10.03 -45.41
CA GLU A 45 -0.20 10.52 -46.60
C GLU A 45 -0.53 11.98 -46.90
N ALA A 46 -1.82 12.34 -46.91
CA ALA A 46 -2.25 13.71 -47.19
C ALA A 46 -1.70 14.71 -46.16
N PHE A 47 -1.68 14.32 -44.89
CA PHE A 47 -1.19 15.15 -43.79
C PHE A 47 0.33 15.35 -43.86
N ILE A 48 1.10 14.27 -44.08
CA ILE A 48 2.56 14.34 -44.19
C ILE A 48 2.97 15.11 -45.45
N ASN A 49 2.32 14.86 -46.59
CA ASN A 49 2.55 15.65 -47.81
C ASN A 49 2.36 17.14 -47.51
N LYS A 50 1.37 17.49 -46.68
CA LYS A 50 1.17 18.87 -46.29
C LYS A 50 2.32 19.41 -45.45
N ILE A 51 2.79 18.69 -44.44
CA ILE A 51 3.96 19.07 -43.63
C ILE A 51 5.20 19.30 -44.50
N LEU A 52 5.48 18.40 -45.44
CA LEU A 52 6.60 18.54 -46.38
C LEU A 52 6.46 19.79 -47.27
N GLN A 53 5.22 20.17 -47.61
CA GLN A 53 4.90 21.33 -48.43
C GLN A 53 4.77 22.65 -47.65
N THR A 54 4.48 22.61 -46.34
CA THR A 54 4.22 23.79 -45.49
C THR A 54 5.36 24.80 -45.54
N TYR A 55 6.57 24.36 -45.90
CA TYR A 55 7.77 25.18 -45.99
C TYR A 55 8.37 25.30 -47.40
N GLN A 56 7.56 25.16 -48.45
CA GLN A 56 7.94 25.59 -49.80
C GLN A 56 7.96 27.14 -49.90
N TYR A 57 9.10 27.75 -49.61
CA TYR A 57 9.25 29.20 -49.77
C TYR A 57 9.38 29.56 -51.25
N SER A 58 8.55 30.52 -51.71
CA SER A 58 8.67 31.14 -53.03
C SER A 58 9.82 32.16 -53.13
N GLY A 59 10.69 32.22 -52.11
CA GLY A 59 11.84 33.13 -51.98
C GLY A 59 12.89 32.56 -51.01
N ASP A 60 13.69 33.43 -50.39
CA ASP A 60 14.77 33.03 -49.48
C ASP A 60 14.25 32.28 -48.24
N CYS A 61 15.02 31.28 -47.81
CA CYS A 61 14.77 30.53 -46.58
C CYS A 61 14.73 31.48 -45.37
N PRO A 62 13.78 31.31 -44.43
CA PRO A 62 13.55 32.28 -43.36
C PRO A 62 14.64 32.34 -42.29
N ALA A 63 15.46 31.29 -42.20
CA ALA A 63 16.50 31.10 -41.19
C ALA A 63 17.72 30.42 -41.82
N SER A 64 18.87 30.53 -41.17
CA SER A 64 20.11 29.86 -41.61
C SER A 64 20.01 28.33 -41.47
N GLU A 65 19.23 27.88 -40.49
CA GLU A 65 18.82 26.51 -40.27
C GLU A 65 17.57 26.55 -39.39
N PHE A 66 16.61 25.66 -39.60
CA PHE A 66 15.54 25.48 -38.63
C PHE A 66 15.06 24.03 -38.52
N TYR A 67 14.51 23.71 -37.35
CA TYR A 67 13.95 22.41 -37.02
C TYR A 67 12.45 22.53 -36.81
N TYR A 68 11.75 21.47 -37.19
CA TYR A 68 10.31 21.40 -37.08
C TYR A 68 9.88 19.99 -36.66
N TYR A 69 9.15 19.89 -35.56
CA TYR A 69 8.66 18.65 -35.00
C TYR A 69 7.14 18.68 -34.83
N VAL A 70 6.45 17.74 -35.45
CA VAL A 70 5.00 17.54 -35.28
C VAL A 70 4.75 16.17 -34.68
N ALA A 71 4.01 16.13 -33.58
CA ALA A 71 3.51 14.90 -33.00
C ALA A 71 2.33 14.38 -33.84
N LEU A 72 2.42 13.15 -34.33
CA LEU A 72 1.36 12.48 -35.09
C LEU A 72 0.40 11.74 -34.16
N ASN A 73 0.94 11.15 -33.10
CA ASN A 73 0.23 10.50 -32.01
C ASN A 73 1.11 10.54 -30.74
N ASP A 74 0.77 9.75 -29.73
CA ASP A 74 1.49 9.73 -28.44
C ASP A 74 2.97 9.34 -28.54
N ASN A 75 3.37 8.62 -29.59
CA ASN A 75 4.72 8.05 -29.73
C ASN A 75 5.40 8.38 -31.06
N ASP A 76 4.63 8.54 -32.13
CA ASP A 76 5.13 8.85 -33.46
C ASP A 76 5.12 10.34 -33.75
N GLY A 77 6.16 10.79 -34.44
CA GLY A 77 6.28 12.16 -34.89
C GLY A 77 7.06 12.27 -36.19
N ILE A 78 7.17 13.50 -36.67
CA ILE A 78 8.03 13.87 -37.80
C ILE A 78 8.93 15.02 -37.37
N LEU A 79 10.24 14.80 -37.37
CA LEU A 79 11.26 15.81 -37.11
C LEU A 79 11.98 16.14 -38.41
N GLY A 80 11.84 17.37 -38.90
CA GLY A 80 12.53 17.89 -40.07
C GLY A 80 13.61 18.89 -39.71
N ARG A 81 14.75 18.82 -40.40
CA ARG A 81 15.76 19.88 -40.46
C ARG A 81 15.74 20.50 -41.85
N PHE A 82 15.69 21.82 -41.89
CA PHE A 82 15.65 22.62 -43.10
C PHE A 82 16.89 23.50 -43.18
N VAL A 83 17.57 23.47 -44.32
CA VAL A 83 18.79 24.26 -44.57
C VAL A 83 18.65 24.97 -45.91
N PRO A 84 18.87 26.29 -45.98
CA PRO A 84 18.95 27.01 -47.24
C PRO A 84 19.98 26.37 -48.17
N ARG A 85 19.70 26.38 -49.47
CA ARG A 85 20.73 26.01 -50.43
C ARG A 85 21.68 27.21 -50.64
N GLY A 86 22.98 26.92 -50.72
CA GLY A 86 23.98 27.89 -51.14
C GLY A 86 23.88 28.22 -52.64
N GLU A 87 24.73 29.13 -53.10
CA GLU A 87 24.80 29.51 -54.52
C GLU A 87 25.14 28.30 -55.41
N ALA A 88 24.46 28.21 -56.56
CA ALA A 88 24.75 27.18 -57.53
C ALA A 88 26.11 27.42 -58.19
N THR A 89 26.89 26.36 -58.40
CA THR A 89 28.17 26.47 -59.10
C THR A 89 27.95 26.62 -60.61
N GLN A 90 28.95 27.17 -61.32
CA GLN A 90 28.93 27.22 -62.79
C GLN A 90 28.74 25.82 -63.40
N GLU A 91 29.36 24.82 -62.78
CA GLU A 91 29.22 23.41 -63.12
C GLU A 91 27.81 22.84 -62.92
N ASP A 92 27.02 23.38 -62.00
CA ASP A 92 25.60 23.02 -61.82
C ASP A 92 24.77 23.62 -62.95
N LEU A 93 24.97 24.91 -63.27
CA LEU A 93 24.27 25.58 -64.36
C LEU A 93 24.49 24.89 -65.71
N GLU A 94 25.75 24.52 -66.01
CA GLU A 94 26.12 23.79 -67.23
C GLU A 94 25.54 22.37 -67.28
N ALA A 95 25.29 21.75 -66.12
CA ALA A 95 24.66 20.44 -66.03
C ALA A 95 23.12 20.48 -66.17
N GLY A 96 22.53 21.66 -66.38
CA GLY A 96 21.08 21.82 -66.57
C GLY A 96 20.25 21.50 -65.33
N VAL A 97 20.84 21.55 -64.14
CA VAL A 97 20.08 21.37 -62.89
C VAL A 97 19.21 22.59 -62.59
N ASP A 98 18.01 22.37 -62.05
CA ASP A 98 17.14 23.46 -61.60
C ASP A 98 17.68 24.03 -60.27
N THR A 99 18.30 25.20 -60.37
CA THR A 99 18.96 25.92 -59.27
C THR A 99 18.01 26.76 -58.42
N ARG A 100 16.70 26.75 -58.71
CA ARG A 100 15.69 27.50 -57.93
C ARG A 100 15.30 26.81 -56.61
N ALA A 101 16.12 25.86 -56.14
CA ALA A 101 15.88 25.19 -54.88
C ALA A 101 16.23 26.15 -53.74
N SER A 102 15.24 26.60 -52.99
CA SER A 102 15.47 27.47 -51.83
C SER A 102 16.08 26.72 -50.63
N HIS A 103 15.83 25.42 -50.49
CA HIS A 103 16.33 24.63 -49.35
C HIS A 103 16.47 23.13 -49.64
N THR A 104 17.11 22.43 -48.71
CA THR A 104 17.07 20.98 -48.53
C THR A 104 16.44 20.67 -47.19
N ALA A 105 15.52 19.73 -47.16
CA ALA A 105 14.95 19.23 -45.93
C ALA A 105 15.21 17.73 -45.77
N GLN A 106 15.58 17.32 -44.57
CA GLN A 106 15.74 15.91 -44.20
C GLN A 106 14.91 15.64 -42.96
N PHE A 107 14.10 14.60 -43.01
CA PHE A 107 13.13 14.26 -41.98
C PHE A 107 13.38 12.88 -41.41
N LEU A 108 13.18 12.75 -40.11
CA LEU A 108 13.00 11.49 -39.41
C LEU A 108 11.52 11.34 -39.08
N LEU A 109 10.92 10.24 -39.54
CA LEU A 109 9.50 9.92 -39.34
C LEU A 109 9.39 8.57 -38.64
N GLY A 110 8.69 8.51 -37.50
CA GLY A 110 8.44 7.28 -36.78
C GLY A 110 8.39 7.47 -35.27
N THR A 111 8.67 6.39 -34.54
CA THR A 111 8.58 6.33 -33.08
C THR A 111 9.84 6.88 -32.44
N PHE A 112 9.72 7.96 -31.67
CA PHE A 112 10.85 8.53 -30.91
C PHE A 112 10.93 7.85 -29.54
N ALA A 113 12.10 7.32 -29.15
CA ALA A 113 12.34 6.76 -27.81
C ALA A 113 13.08 7.72 -26.86
N ARG A 114 13.61 8.84 -27.38
CA ARG A 114 14.19 9.95 -26.62
C ARG A 114 13.41 11.25 -26.83
N TYR A 115 13.95 12.38 -26.39
CA TYR A 115 13.38 13.69 -26.68
C TYR A 115 13.71 14.10 -28.13
N PRO A 116 12.73 14.48 -28.98
CA PRO A 116 13.02 14.80 -30.39
C PRO A 116 14.03 15.95 -30.58
N PHE A 117 14.01 16.94 -29.69
CA PHE A 117 14.92 18.08 -29.73
C PHE A 117 16.40 17.70 -29.46
N GLU A 118 16.69 16.53 -28.87
CA GLU A 118 18.07 16.06 -28.66
C GLU A 118 18.78 15.71 -29.98
N ILE A 119 18.03 15.55 -31.08
CA ILE A 119 18.58 15.26 -32.40
C ILE A 119 18.96 16.57 -33.14
N MET A 120 18.54 17.74 -32.65
CA MET A 120 18.88 19.03 -33.28
C MET A 120 20.39 19.27 -33.28
N GLY A 121 20.95 19.57 -34.46
CA GLY A 121 22.39 19.68 -34.69
C GLY A 121 23.11 18.34 -34.84
N SER A 122 22.38 17.23 -34.99
CA SER A 122 22.98 15.91 -35.24
C SER A 122 23.68 15.86 -36.59
N ARG A 123 24.86 15.24 -36.62
CA ARG A 123 25.59 14.92 -37.86
C ARG A 123 24.87 13.94 -38.77
N TYR A 124 23.81 13.29 -38.28
CA TYR A 124 22.94 12.43 -39.08
C TYR A 124 22.32 13.19 -40.26
N PHE A 125 21.93 14.44 -40.01
CA PHE A 125 21.43 15.29 -41.07
C PHE A 125 22.59 15.77 -41.94
N ASP A 126 22.69 15.22 -43.16
CA ASP A 126 23.78 15.49 -44.10
C ASP A 126 23.30 15.77 -45.52
N ALA A 127 21.97 15.80 -45.76
CA ALA A 127 21.40 16.01 -47.08
C ALA A 127 21.84 17.36 -47.70
N ASP A 128 21.97 18.40 -46.90
CA ASP A 128 22.45 19.72 -47.32
C ASP A 128 23.91 19.71 -47.83
N LYS A 129 24.72 18.73 -47.41
CA LYS A 129 26.13 18.61 -47.82
C LYS A 129 26.30 18.05 -49.23
N LYS A 130 25.23 17.57 -49.88
CA LYS A 130 25.30 17.05 -51.25
C LYS A 130 25.07 18.19 -52.26
N SER A 131 25.84 18.21 -53.35
CA SER A 131 25.70 19.22 -54.42
C SER A 131 24.35 19.16 -55.12
N TYR A 132 23.98 20.22 -55.85
CA TYR A 132 22.76 20.26 -56.64
C TYR A 132 22.67 19.07 -57.60
N ARG A 133 23.74 18.82 -58.36
CA ARG A 133 23.84 17.69 -59.32
C ARG A 133 23.59 16.31 -58.71
N PHE A 134 23.90 16.08 -57.43
CA PHE A 134 23.66 14.79 -56.78
C PHE A 134 22.18 14.38 -56.88
N TYR A 135 21.28 15.35 -56.72
CA TYR A 135 19.83 15.15 -56.68
C TYR A 135 19.15 15.02 -58.05
N TYR A 136 19.93 15.09 -59.15
CA TYR A 136 19.42 15.02 -60.52
C TYR A 136 20.14 14.00 -61.40
N ARG A 137 21.36 13.59 -61.04
CA ARG A 137 22.16 12.64 -61.82
C ARG A 137 22.01 11.18 -61.38
N LYS A 138 21.55 10.95 -60.16
CA LYS A 138 21.34 9.62 -59.58
C LYS A 138 19.86 9.36 -59.46
N GLU A 139 19.41 8.17 -59.85
CA GLU A 139 18.05 7.72 -59.55
C GLU A 139 17.81 7.85 -58.03
N PRO A 140 16.66 8.40 -57.63
CA PRO A 140 16.32 8.57 -56.23
C PRO A 140 16.35 7.19 -55.55
N THR A 141 16.91 7.13 -54.34
CA THR A 141 17.17 5.86 -53.67
C THR A 141 16.03 5.51 -52.72
N ARG A 142 15.48 4.30 -52.83
CA ARG A 142 14.54 3.75 -51.85
C ARG A 142 15.33 2.94 -50.82
N GLN A 143 15.41 3.43 -49.59
CA GLN A 143 16.12 2.72 -48.52
C GLN A 143 15.25 1.57 -47.98
N ASN A 144 15.86 0.40 -47.81
CA ASN A 144 15.15 -0.81 -47.38
C ASN A 144 15.03 -0.95 -45.86
N GLU A 145 15.89 -0.30 -45.08
CA GLU A 145 16.04 -0.57 -43.65
C GLU A 145 15.40 0.50 -42.77
N LYS A 146 14.88 0.07 -41.62
CA LYS A 146 14.47 0.94 -40.52
C LYS A 146 15.73 1.41 -39.79
N ILE A 147 15.78 2.69 -39.47
CA ILE A 147 16.87 3.27 -38.69
C ILE A 147 16.47 3.17 -37.22
N PHE A 148 17.27 2.48 -36.41
CA PHE A 148 17.04 2.43 -34.97
C PHE A 148 17.49 3.73 -34.32
N ASP A 149 16.83 4.14 -33.23
CA ASP A 149 17.17 5.40 -32.55
C ASP A 149 18.62 5.45 -32.04
N SER A 150 19.19 4.29 -31.69
CA SER A 150 20.60 4.12 -31.32
C SER A 150 21.58 4.44 -32.45
N GLU A 151 21.16 4.39 -33.71
CA GLU A 151 21.99 4.68 -34.88
C GLU A 151 22.03 6.17 -35.23
N VAL A 152 21.06 6.94 -34.75
CA VAL A 152 21.00 8.39 -34.96
C VAL A 152 21.75 9.08 -33.81
N PRO A 153 22.93 9.70 -34.04
CA PRO A 153 23.65 10.39 -32.99
C PRO A 153 22.83 11.57 -32.45
N SER A 154 22.93 11.84 -31.14
CA SER A 154 22.40 13.10 -30.60
C SER A 154 23.16 14.28 -31.20
N GLY A 155 22.48 15.43 -31.28
CA GLY A 155 23.05 16.68 -31.73
C GLY A 155 23.72 17.47 -30.61
N SER A 156 23.70 18.80 -30.73
CA SER A 156 24.47 19.68 -29.83
C SER A 156 23.78 19.97 -28.50
N ILE A 157 22.47 19.69 -28.43
CA ILE A 157 21.64 19.97 -27.26
C ILE A 157 21.88 18.90 -26.19
N THR A 158 22.28 19.35 -25.01
CA THR A 158 22.45 18.49 -23.83
C THR A 158 21.67 19.06 -22.67
N ARG A 159 21.28 18.19 -21.73
CA ARG A 159 20.60 18.60 -20.49
C ARG A 159 21.39 19.67 -19.72
N LYS A 160 22.71 19.51 -19.62
CA LYS A 160 23.59 20.49 -18.96
C LYS A 160 23.52 21.88 -19.61
N ARG A 161 23.51 21.96 -20.95
CA ARG A 161 23.40 23.24 -21.67
C ARG A 161 22.04 23.89 -21.47
N ALA A 162 20.96 23.11 -21.55
CA ALA A 162 19.60 23.61 -21.30
C ALA A 162 19.43 24.14 -19.88
N MET A 163 20.05 23.48 -18.89
CA MET A 163 20.04 23.92 -17.49
C MET A 163 20.80 25.25 -17.30
N GLN A 164 22.02 25.35 -17.84
CA GLN A 164 22.79 26.60 -17.78
C GLN A 164 22.03 27.77 -18.42
N PHE A 165 21.36 27.49 -19.53
CA PHE A 165 20.51 28.47 -20.23
C PHE A 165 19.31 28.92 -19.37
N ALA A 166 18.64 27.98 -18.70
CA ALA A 166 17.52 28.28 -17.80
C ALA A 166 17.96 29.13 -16.59
N MET A 167 19.09 28.77 -15.97
CA MET A 167 19.65 29.45 -14.80
C MET A 167 20.21 30.85 -15.12
N ASP A 168 20.45 31.18 -16.39
CA ASP A 168 20.77 32.53 -16.85
C ASP A 168 19.52 33.44 -16.86
N GLY A 169 18.82 33.53 -15.72
CA GLY A 169 17.68 34.44 -15.50
C GLY A 169 16.41 34.12 -16.28
N ARG A 170 16.25 32.90 -16.84
CA ARG A 170 15.08 32.49 -17.64
C ARG A 170 14.10 31.59 -16.88
N VAL A 171 14.46 31.18 -15.67
CA VAL A 171 13.68 30.45 -14.66
C VAL A 171 12.18 30.76 -14.71
N GLU A 172 11.80 32.00 -14.42
CA GLU A 172 10.38 32.39 -14.28
C GLU A 172 9.64 32.30 -15.63
N ALA A 173 10.31 32.67 -16.72
CA ALA A 173 9.74 32.55 -18.07
C ALA A 173 9.54 31.09 -18.49
N ILE A 174 10.44 30.17 -18.08
CA ILE A 174 10.27 28.73 -18.32
C ILE A 174 9.11 28.18 -17.49
N GLN A 175 8.96 28.58 -16.23
CA GLN A 175 7.80 28.21 -15.41
C GLN A 175 6.49 28.68 -16.05
N ALA A 176 6.44 29.93 -16.49
CA ALA A 176 5.29 30.47 -17.20
C ALA A 176 5.02 29.71 -18.50
N ALA A 177 6.05 29.38 -19.28
CA ALA A 177 5.94 28.57 -20.49
C ALA A 177 5.30 27.21 -20.22
N VAL A 178 5.80 26.49 -19.21
CA VAL A 178 5.32 25.15 -18.84
C VAL A 178 3.89 25.24 -18.30
N SER A 179 3.58 26.22 -17.44
CA SER A 179 2.21 26.46 -16.96
C SER A 179 1.25 26.72 -18.12
N MET A 180 1.62 27.63 -19.02
CA MET A 180 0.82 27.97 -20.20
C MET A 180 0.55 26.73 -21.06
N LEU A 181 1.56 25.91 -21.33
CA LEU A 181 1.37 24.68 -22.09
C LEU A 181 0.39 23.73 -21.40
N LEU A 182 0.57 23.47 -20.09
CA LEU A 182 -0.35 22.62 -19.33
C LEU A 182 -1.79 23.14 -19.39
N GLU A 183 -1.99 24.46 -19.23
CA GLU A 183 -3.30 25.10 -19.37
C GLU A 183 -3.89 24.89 -20.77
N GLN A 184 -3.09 25.00 -21.84
CA GLN A 184 -3.58 24.77 -23.20
C GLN A 184 -3.93 23.29 -23.46
N PHE A 185 -3.27 22.35 -22.80
CA PHE A 185 -3.58 20.92 -22.98
C PHE A 185 -4.88 20.50 -22.29
N GLU A 186 -5.39 21.27 -21.32
CA GLU A 186 -6.75 21.13 -20.76
C GLU A 186 -7.84 21.60 -21.74
N LEU A 187 -7.49 22.42 -22.73
CA LEU A 187 -8.44 22.95 -23.72
C LEU A 187 -8.60 22.02 -24.94
N PRO A 188 -9.77 22.03 -25.61
CA PRO A 188 -9.95 21.41 -26.92
C PRO A 188 -8.97 21.99 -27.95
N LYS A 189 -8.49 21.18 -28.90
CA LYS A 189 -7.46 21.56 -29.90
C LYS A 189 -7.74 22.90 -30.60
N LYS A 190 -9.00 23.17 -30.95
CA LYS A 190 -9.46 24.43 -31.60
C LYS A 190 -9.25 25.71 -30.79
N GLU A 191 -9.26 25.61 -29.47
CA GLU A 191 -9.17 26.73 -28.53
C GLU A 191 -7.73 26.99 -28.06
N ARG A 192 -6.81 26.06 -28.35
CA ARG A 192 -5.42 26.17 -27.91
C ARG A 192 -4.70 27.32 -28.56
N LYS A 193 -3.89 27.99 -27.76
CA LYS A 193 -2.88 28.95 -28.18
C LYS A 193 -1.52 28.29 -28.32
N ILE A 194 -0.66 28.88 -29.15
CA ILE A 194 0.74 28.47 -29.26
C ILE A 194 1.62 29.35 -28.37
N LEU A 195 2.72 28.80 -27.88
CA LEU A 195 3.79 29.57 -27.25
C LEU A 195 4.76 30.06 -28.33
N LEU A 196 4.87 31.37 -28.50
CA LEU A 196 5.77 32.02 -29.44
C LEU A 196 6.95 32.65 -28.70
N ILE A 197 8.17 32.43 -29.16
CA ILE A 197 9.41 32.87 -28.52
C ILE A 197 10.19 33.77 -29.47
N GLU A 198 10.47 35.00 -29.07
CA GLU A 198 11.30 35.95 -29.81
C GLU A 198 12.73 35.93 -29.27
N ASP A 199 13.64 35.22 -29.94
CA ASP A 199 15.06 35.11 -29.57
C ASP A 199 15.91 34.76 -30.81
N SER A 200 17.22 34.62 -30.63
CA SER A 200 18.14 34.15 -31.69
C SER A 200 17.91 32.68 -32.05
N GLU A 201 18.25 32.30 -33.28
CA GLU A 201 18.13 30.92 -33.79
C GLU A 201 18.82 29.90 -32.86
N GLU A 202 20.00 30.24 -32.33
CA GLU A 202 20.75 29.41 -31.39
C GLU A 202 20.03 29.23 -30.05
N ASN A 203 19.45 30.30 -29.50
CA ASN A 203 18.74 30.26 -28.21
C ASN A 203 17.40 29.54 -28.32
N LEU A 204 16.73 29.59 -29.47
CA LEU A 204 15.43 28.94 -29.66
C LEU A 204 15.49 27.42 -29.48
N GLN A 205 16.59 26.79 -29.91
CA GLN A 205 16.84 25.37 -29.63
C GLN A 205 16.98 25.09 -28.12
N LEU A 206 17.64 25.98 -27.38
CA LEU A 206 17.82 25.86 -25.93
C LEU A 206 16.53 26.14 -25.16
N TRP A 207 15.69 27.08 -25.62
CA TRP A 207 14.35 27.31 -25.07
C TRP A 207 13.48 26.06 -25.19
N ILE A 208 13.39 25.47 -26.39
CA ILE A 208 12.63 24.24 -26.64
C ILE A 208 13.16 23.11 -25.76
N ALA A 209 14.48 22.98 -25.63
CA ALA A 209 15.09 21.96 -24.78
C ALA A 209 14.79 22.18 -23.30
N ALA A 210 14.93 23.41 -22.79
CA ALA A 210 14.69 23.73 -21.38
C ALA A 210 13.23 23.49 -20.99
N ILE A 211 12.28 23.90 -21.83
CA ILE A 211 10.85 23.62 -21.64
C ILE A 211 10.57 22.12 -21.79
N GLY A 212 11.16 21.47 -22.79
CA GLY A 212 10.93 20.05 -23.09
C GLY A 212 11.44 19.12 -21.99
N TYR A 213 12.62 19.39 -21.42
CA TYR A 213 13.18 18.64 -20.28
C TYR A 213 12.39 18.82 -18.98
N SER A 214 11.53 19.84 -18.89
CA SER A 214 10.60 19.98 -17.78
C SER A 214 9.52 18.90 -17.77
N PHE A 215 9.35 18.10 -18.84
CA PHE A 215 8.34 17.05 -18.92
C PHE A 215 8.96 15.65 -19.00
N PRO A 216 8.25 14.60 -18.53
CA PRO A 216 8.58 13.22 -18.85
C PRO A 216 8.68 13.02 -20.37
N VAL A 217 9.63 12.21 -20.83
CA VAL A 217 9.91 12.02 -22.27
C VAL A 217 8.64 11.70 -23.07
N ARG A 218 7.79 10.81 -22.54
CA ARG A 218 6.52 10.41 -23.16
C ARG A 218 5.58 11.59 -23.42
N LEU A 219 5.50 12.54 -22.49
CA LEU A 219 4.62 13.71 -22.61
C LEU A 219 5.27 14.80 -23.47
N SER A 220 6.60 14.98 -23.35
CA SER A 220 7.34 15.95 -24.17
C SER A 220 7.20 15.67 -25.68
N ARG A 221 7.14 14.39 -26.08
CA ARG A 221 6.92 14.00 -27.50
C ARG A 221 5.55 14.43 -28.05
N GLN A 222 4.58 14.72 -27.21
CA GLN A 222 3.26 15.22 -27.65
C GLN A 222 3.29 16.74 -27.91
N ILE A 223 4.35 17.43 -27.52
CA ILE A 223 4.52 18.86 -27.66
C ILE A 223 5.33 19.12 -28.94
N GLY A 224 4.61 19.41 -30.02
CA GLY A 224 5.22 19.84 -31.29
C GLY A 224 5.99 21.16 -31.14
N PHE A 225 7.09 21.33 -31.88
CA PHE A 225 7.89 22.56 -31.84
C PHE A 225 8.40 23.01 -33.22
N SER A 226 8.68 24.30 -33.36
CA SER A 226 9.43 24.88 -34.48
C SER A 226 10.48 25.86 -33.98
N THR A 227 11.72 25.82 -34.48
CA THR A 227 12.71 26.86 -34.16
C THR A 227 12.54 28.11 -35.03
N CYS A 228 11.76 28.06 -36.11
CA CYS A 228 11.46 29.23 -36.91
C CYS A 228 10.08 29.08 -37.56
N LEU A 229 9.15 29.94 -37.18
CA LEU A 229 7.84 30.04 -37.78
C LEU A 229 7.80 31.30 -38.63
N TYR A 230 7.78 31.11 -39.95
CA TYR A 230 7.61 32.19 -40.90
C TYR A 230 6.18 32.72 -40.84
N ARG A 231 6.02 34.04 -40.78
CA ARG A 231 4.75 34.75 -40.61
C ARG A 231 4.07 34.51 -39.27
N ALA A 232 4.84 34.32 -38.19
CA ALA A 232 4.32 33.97 -36.86
C ALA A 232 3.23 34.92 -36.31
N GLY A 233 3.20 36.19 -36.74
CA GLY A 233 2.18 37.18 -36.40
C GLY A 233 1.23 37.58 -37.54
N LYS A 234 1.27 36.92 -38.70
CA LYS A 234 0.32 37.11 -39.81
C LYS A 234 -0.62 35.91 -39.90
N GLU A 235 -1.89 36.18 -40.20
CA GLU A 235 -3.04 35.25 -40.14
C GLU A 235 -2.75 33.76 -40.43
N ASN A 236 -3.33 32.89 -39.59
CA ASN A 236 -3.60 31.45 -39.73
C ASN A 236 -2.48 30.49 -40.18
N ALA A 237 -1.28 30.97 -40.52
CA ALA A 237 -0.17 30.13 -40.99
C ALA A 237 0.33 29.11 -39.95
N ASN A 238 0.02 29.36 -38.67
CA ASN A 238 0.44 28.52 -37.54
C ASN A 238 -0.56 27.39 -37.25
N PHE A 239 -1.67 27.36 -37.98
CA PHE A 239 -2.77 26.43 -37.78
C PHE A 239 -3.08 25.68 -39.08
N TYR A 240 -3.69 24.52 -38.93
CA TYR A 240 -4.35 23.82 -40.02
C TYR A 240 -5.81 23.58 -39.65
N TYR A 241 -6.60 23.22 -40.66
CA TYR A 241 -8.02 23.02 -40.53
C TYR A 241 -8.39 21.61 -40.98
N THR A 242 -9.28 20.98 -40.23
CA THR A 242 -9.82 19.65 -40.54
C THR A 242 -11.33 19.72 -40.67
N TYR A 243 -11.88 19.20 -41.76
CA TYR A 243 -13.33 19.10 -41.95
C TYR A 243 -13.87 17.85 -41.24
N LYS A 244 -14.78 18.03 -40.27
CA LYS A 244 -15.35 16.94 -39.46
C LYS A 244 -16.09 15.87 -40.27
N ARG A 245 -16.63 16.23 -41.44
CA ARG A 245 -17.45 15.32 -42.27
C ARG A 245 -16.63 14.21 -42.94
N ASN A 246 -15.38 14.48 -43.29
CA ASN A 246 -14.56 13.58 -44.10
C ASN A 246 -13.09 13.49 -43.65
N GLY A 247 -12.72 14.16 -42.55
CA GLY A 247 -11.36 14.18 -42.02
C GLY A 247 -10.35 14.91 -42.92
N SER A 248 -10.80 15.57 -43.98
CA SER A 248 -9.89 16.22 -44.93
C SER A 248 -9.23 17.47 -44.34
N TYR A 249 -7.96 17.66 -44.69
CA TYR A 249 -7.13 18.75 -44.20
C TYR A 249 -7.04 19.89 -45.21
N CYS A 250 -7.02 21.13 -44.74
CA CYS A 250 -6.68 22.30 -45.53
C CYS A 250 -5.90 23.35 -44.72
N LEU A 251 -5.19 24.24 -45.43
CA LEU A 251 -4.45 25.35 -44.80
C LEU A 251 -5.33 26.57 -44.53
N ASN A 252 -6.42 26.71 -45.29
CA ASN A 252 -7.34 27.83 -45.19
C ASN A 252 -8.75 27.27 -45.17
N ALA A 253 -9.54 27.66 -44.17
CA ALA A 253 -10.94 27.33 -44.07
C ALA A 253 -11.73 28.51 -43.51
N ASN A 254 -13.04 28.52 -43.75
CA ASN A 254 -13.94 29.45 -43.08
C ASN A 254 -14.11 29.01 -41.62
N ILE A 255 -13.48 29.75 -40.69
CA ILE A 255 -13.48 29.45 -39.25
C ILE A 255 -14.89 29.57 -38.64
N SER A 256 -15.82 30.25 -39.32
CA SER A 256 -17.22 30.34 -38.91
C SER A 256 -18.03 29.08 -39.21
N ASP A 257 -17.49 28.11 -39.97
CA ASP A 257 -18.15 26.84 -40.25
C ASP A 257 -18.03 25.88 -39.04
N PRO A 258 -19.14 25.47 -38.39
CA PRO A 258 -19.10 24.53 -37.26
C PRO A 258 -18.57 23.13 -37.64
N GLY A 259 -18.53 22.81 -38.93
CA GLY A 259 -17.95 21.60 -39.51
C GLY A 259 -16.43 21.63 -39.65
N VAL A 260 -15.76 22.74 -39.31
CA VAL A 260 -14.31 22.91 -39.41
C VAL A 260 -13.68 22.97 -38.02
N GLU A 261 -12.57 22.27 -37.83
CA GLU A 261 -11.76 22.32 -36.62
C GLU A 261 -10.38 22.90 -36.92
N ARG A 262 -10.05 24.03 -36.29
CA ARG A 262 -8.70 24.62 -36.30
C ARG A 262 -7.79 23.82 -35.37
N THR A 263 -6.54 23.58 -35.71
CA THR A 263 -5.57 22.93 -34.82
C THR A 263 -4.19 23.55 -35.01
N PRO A 264 -3.46 23.87 -33.93
CA PRO A 264 -2.07 24.31 -34.05
C PRO A 264 -1.22 23.23 -34.69
N TRP A 265 -0.32 23.62 -35.59
CA TRP A 265 0.69 22.70 -36.11
C TRP A 265 1.66 22.23 -35.02
N VAL A 266 2.08 23.16 -34.18
CA VAL A 266 3.05 22.98 -33.09
C VAL A 266 2.59 23.80 -31.89
N MET A 267 3.04 23.42 -30.69
CA MET A 267 2.69 24.13 -29.45
C MET A 267 3.75 25.13 -29.02
N ILE A 268 5.00 24.96 -29.46
CA ILE A 268 6.12 25.88 -29.21
C ILE A 268 6.67 26.35 -30.56
N ALA A 269 6.89 27.64 -30.73
CA ALA A 269 7.42 28.21 -31.96
C ALA A 269 8.42 29.33 -31.67
N GLY A 270 9.52 29.35 -32.41
CA GLY A 270 10.39 30.50 -32.52
C GLY A 270 9.87 31.47 -33.57
N ALA A 271 9.86 32.77 -33.27
CA ALA A 271 9.51 33.80 -34.22
C ALA A 271 10.66 34.05 -35.21
N ASN A 272 10.33 34.28 -36.49
CA ASN A 272 11.33 34.85 -37.39
C ASN A 272 11.67 36.29 -36.95
N PRO A 273 12.95 36.68 -36.87
CA PRO A 273 13.32 38.06 -36.51
C PRO A 273 12.69 39.14 -37.41
N LYS A 274 12.39 38.82 -38.68
CA LYS A 274 11.72 39.73 -39.62
C LYS A 274 10.23 39.93 -39.29
N ASP A 275 9.64 39.05 -38.49
CA ASP A 275 8.23 39.09 -38.13
C ASP A 275 7.95 39.80 -36.80
N SER A 276 8.97 40.21 -36.05
CA SER A 276 8.80 40.88 -34.74
C SER A 276 7.91 42.11 -34.77
N LEU A 277 7.86 42.85 -35.89
CA LEU A 277 6.95 44.01 -36.06
C LEU A 277 5.45 43.64 -36.04
N TYR A 278 5.13 42.37 -36.27
CA TYR A 278 3.76 41.86 -36.35
C TYR A 278 3.35 41.08 -35.10
N ILE A 279 4.26 40.84 -34.18
CA ILE A 279 3.99 40.12 -32.93
C ILE A 279 3.61 41.13 -31.88
N ARG A 280 2.41 40.97 -31.29
CA ARG A 280 1.92 41.85 -30.23
C ARG A 280 1.37 41.01 -29.09
N PRO A 281 1.96 41.06 -27.89
CA PRO A 281 1.44 40.34 -26.74
C PRO A 281 0.02 40.82 -26.41
N SER A 282 -0.95 39.92 -26.43
CA SER A 282 -2.34 40.23 -26.12
C SER A 282 -3.12 38.97 -25.75
N LYS A 283 -4.09 39.12 -24.85
CA LYS A 283 -4.97 38.02 -24.43
C LYS A 283 -5.87 37.52 -25.56
N TRP A 284 -6.08 38.30 -26.61
CA TRP A 284 -6.95 37.93 -27.74
C TRP A 284 -6.22 37.23 -28.87
N GLU A 285 -4.88 37.28 -28.88
CA GLU A 285 -4.08 36.63 -29.89
C GLU A 285 -4.11 35.10 -29.72
N PRO A 286 -3.99 34.35 -30.83
CA PRO A 286 -3.95 32.89 -30.80
C PRO A 286 -2.59 32.34 -30.34
N TYR A 287 -1.74 33.21 -29.77
CA TYR A 287 -0.42 32.89 -29.25
C TYR A 287 -0.15 33.64 -27.94
N ALA A 288 0.79 33.11 -27.15
CA ALA A 288 1.37 33.76 -25.98
C ALA A 288 2.86 34.00 -26.25
N VAL A 289 3.42 35.12 -25.80
CA VAL A 289 4.77 35.56 -26.20
C VAL A 289 5.78 35.47 -25.07
N ILE A 290 6.95 34.90 -25.35
CA ILE A 290 8.16 35.06 -24.53
C ILE A 290 9.13 35.94 -25.30
N ASN A 291 9.58 37.00 -24.63
CA ASN A 291 10.62 37.86 -25.13
C ASN A 291 11.97 37.35 -24.60
N GLY A 292 12.72 36.66 -25.45
CA GLY A 292 14.00 36.06 -25.12
C GLY A 292 15.09 37.10 -24.82
N SER A 293 14.98 38.30 -25.39
CA SER A 293 15.91 39.41 -25.12
C SER A 293 15.76 39.95 -23.70
N THR A 294 14.52 40.08 -23.21
CA THR A 294 14.24 40.49 -21.82
C THR A 294 14.14 39.32 -20.86
N LYS A 295 14.14 38.07 -21.38
CA LYS A 295 14.00 36.81 -20.66
C LYS A 295 12.68 36.69 -19.90
N LYS A 296 11.61 37.34 -20.39
CA LYS A 296 10.32 37.44 -19.70
C LYS A 296 9.18 36.85 -20.52
N ALA A 297 8.21 36.27 -19.81
CA ALA A 297 6.91 35.94 -20.36
C ALA A 297 6.01 37.18 -20.40
N GLU A 298 5.40 37.46 -21.55
CA GLU A 298 4.52 38.61 -21.79
C GLU A 298 3.04 38.16 -21.78
N PHE A 299 2.70 37.30 -20.83
CA PHE A 299 1.36 36.76 -20.61
C PHE A 299 1.17 36.35 -19.15
N GLU A 300 -0.09 36.17 -18.76
CA GLU A 300 -0.48 35.69 -17.43
C GLU A 300 -0.92 34.23 -17.49
N CYS A 301 -0.55 33.46 -16.48
CA CYS A 301 -0.93 32.05 -16.30
C CYS A 301 -2.04 31.93 -15.26
N GLN A 302 -2.79 30.83 -15.32
CA GLN A 302 -3.77 30.51 -14.29
C GLN A 302 -3.06 30.24 -12.95
N PRO A 303 -3.48 30.89 -11.84
CA PRO A 303 -2.84 30.73 -10.54
C PRO A 303 -2.82 29.28 -10.04
N GLU A 304 -3.82 28.47 -10.39
CA GLU A 304 -3.95 27.08 -9.95
C GLU A 304 -2.78 26.19 -10.43
N ILE A 305 -2.41 26.30 -11.72
CA ILE A 305 -1.30 25.53 -12.30
C ILE A 305 0.03 26.20 -11.95
N MET A 306 0.12 27.53 -12.09
CA MET A 306 1.36 28.27 -11.86
C MET A 306 1.87 28.12 -10.42
N ASN A 307 0.98 28.07 -9.42
CA ASN A 307 1.36 27.92 -8.02
C ASN A 307 1.53 26.46 -7.57
N SER A 308 1.32 25.49 -8.47
CA SER A 308 1.48 24.07 -8.16
C SER A 308 2.92 23.75 -7.76
N GLN A 309 3.07 22.71 -6.95
CA GLN A 309 4.41 22.29 -6.52
C GLN A 309 5.26 21.82 -7.69
N TYR A 310 4.64 21.25 -8.73
CA TYR A 310 5.32 20.84 -9.96
C TYR A 310 6.04 22.02 -10.61
N ILE A 311 5.34 23.13 -10.88
CA ILE A 311 5.92 24.33 -11.50
C ILE A 311 7.04 24.92 -10.62
N LYS A 312 6.81 25.01 -9.31
CA LYS A 312 7.81 25.51 -8.35
C LYS A 312 9.09 24.66 -8.33
N SER A 313 8.95 23.35 -8.54
CA SER A 313 10.07 22.41 -8.60
C SER A 313 10.84 22.43 -9.93
N LEU A 314 10.41 23.13 -10.98
CA LEU A 314 11.05 23.07 -12.31
C LEU A 314 12.47 23.65 -12.38
N ILE A 315 12.85 24.56 -11.48
CA ILE A 315 14.17 25.22 -11.51
C ILE A 315 15.18 24.65 -10.52
N ILE A 316 14.68 23.91 -9.55
CA ILE A 316 15.52 22.98 -8.84
C ILE A 316 15.45 21.71 -9.69
N HIS A 317 16.44 21.44 -10.54
CA HIS A 317 16.71 20.06 -10.95
C HIS A 317 17.27 19.31 -9.72
N ASP A 318 16.44 19.30 -8.69
CA ASP A 318 16.46 18.43 -7.56
C ASP A 318 16.32 17.02 -8.11
N ASN A 319 16.91 16.06 -7.43
CA ASN A 319 16.75 14.64 -7.77
C ASN A 319 15.26 14.27 -7.90
N VAL A 320 14.37 15.06 -7.29
CA VAL A 320 12.91 14.94 -7.34
C VAL A 320 12.30 15.02 -8.74
N ILE A 321 12.62 16.01 -9.59
CA ILE A 321 12.01 16.11 -10.94
C ILE A 321 12.56 15.02 -11.86
N GLU A 322 13.84 14.67 -11.71
CA GLU A 322 14.44 13.59 -12.48
C GLU A 322 13.84 12.23 -12.12
N MET A 323 13.73 11.96 -10.82
CA MET A 323 13.04 10.79 -10.29
C MET A 323 11.58 10.76 -10.73
N PHE A 324 10.87 11.89 -10.66
CA PHE A 324 9.50 11.99 -11.16
C PHE A 324 9.42 11.63 -12.64
N CYS A 325 10.26 12.20 -13.50
CA CYS A 325 10.25 11.90 -14.94
C CYS A 325 10.52 10.41 -15.22
N LYS A 326 11.34 9.76 -14.39
CA LYS A 326 11.59 8.31 -14.46
C LYS A 326 10.35 7.51 -14.05
N ILE A 327 9.74 7.80 -12.90
CA ILE A 327 8.53 7.12 -12.39
C ILE A 327 7.33 7.38 -13.32
N ALA A 328 7.17 8.61 -13.81
CA ALA A 328 6.07 9.01 -14.70
C ALA A 328 6.05 8.20 -16.00
N SER A 329 7.18 7.60 -16.41
CA SER A 329 7.22 6.69 -17.55
C SER A 329 6.48 5.36 -17.30
N GLU A 330 6.27 5.00 -16.04
CA GLU A 330 5.59 3.77 -15.57
C GLU A 330 4.12 4.02 -15.20
N VAL A 331 3.64 5.28 -15.27
CA VAL A 331 2.26 5.69 -14.98
C VAL A 331 1.41 5.60 -16.27
N GLN A 332 0.40 4.74 -16.26
CA GLN A 332 -0.41 4.41 -17.45
C GLN A 332 -1.31 5.56 -17.92
N ASN A 333 -1.74 6.44 -17.01
CA ASN A 333 -2.75 7.48 -17.29
C ASN A 333 -2.25 8.92 -17.12
N ILE A 334 -0.94 9.14 -17.00
CA ILE A 334 -0.41 10.51 -16.87
C ILE A 334 -0.60 11.28 -18.19
N ARG A 335 -1.12 12.51 -18.10
CA ARG A 335 -1.43 13.38 -19.25
C ARG A 335 -0.95 14.81 -18.99
N LEU A 336 -0.68 15.55 -20.07
CA LEU A 336 -0.44 17.00 -19.98
C LEU A 336 -1.70 17.70 -19.46
N GLY A 337 -1.50 18.66 -18.56
CA GLY A 337 -2.55 19.40 -17.86
C GLY A 337 -2.43 19.31 -16.34
N LYS A 338 -3.51 19.62 -15.63
CA LYS A 338 -3.58 19.58 -14.17
C LYS A 338 -3.27 18.19 -13.61
N ASN A 339 -3.67 17.14 -14.33
CA ASN A 339 -3.35 15.76 -13.99
C ASN A 339 -1.84 15.51 -13.77
N LEU A 340 -0.97 16.18 -14.55
CA LEU A 340 0.47 16.06 -14.37
C LEU A 340 0.93 16.63 -13.02
N CYS A 341 0.42 17.81 -12.68
CA CYS A 341 0.74 18.49 -11.42
C CYS A 341 0.24 17.68 -10.21
N ASP A 342 -0.98 17.16 -10.28
CA ASP A 342 -1.56 16.32 -9.22
C ASP A 342 -0.75 15.02 -9.06
N THR A 343 -0.37 14.38 -10.18
CA THR A 343 0.46 13.16 -10.16
C THR A 343 1.85 13.42 -9.57
N PHE A 344 2.46 14.57 -9.88
CA PHE A 344 3.72 14.97 -9.27
C PHE A 344 3.62 15.11 -7.76
N GLN A 345 2.54 15.73 -7.25
CA GLN A 345 2.33 15.87 -5.81
C GLN A 345 2.17 14.51 -5.12
N LEU A 346 1.42 13.59 -5.73
CA LEU A 346 1.27 12.22 -5.21
C LEU A 346 2.62 11.48 -5.16
N ILE A 347 3.42 11.56 -6.24
CA ILE A 347 4.73 10.92 -6.28
C ILE A 347 5.68 11.58 -5.27
N LYS A 348 5.67 12.91 -5.15
CA LYS A 348 6.49 13.63 -4.17
C LYS A 348 6.14 13.21 -2.75
N ALA A 349 4.85 13.11 -2.41
CA ALA A 349 4.40 12.65 -1.09
C ALA A 349 4.86 11.22 -0.76
N ILE A 350 5.04 10.38 -1.79
CA ILE A 350 5.53 9.00 -1.63
C ILE A 350 7.05 8.94 -1.57
N ALA A 351 7.77 9.83 -2.24
CA ALA A 351 9.23 9.72 -2.37
C ALA A 351 10.02 10.66 -1.45
N ASP A 352 9.46 11.79 -1.04
CA ASP A 352 10.12 12.79 -0.21
C ASP A 352 10.04 12.43 1.28
N GLN A 353 11.17 11.95 1.81
CA GLN A 353 11.26 11.41 3.17
C GLN A 353 10.91 12.43 4.27
N ASP A 354 11.22 13.71 4.06
CA ASP A 354 10.99 14.76 5.06
C ASP A 354 9.51 15.21 5.12
N GLU A 355 8.74 14.88 4.07
CA GLU A 355 7.31 15.22 3.96
C GLU A 355 6.37 14.01 4.16
N LYS A 356 6.90 12.79 4.41
CA LYS A 356 6.13 11.54 4.61
C LYS A 356 5.31 11.57 5.92
N LYS A 357 4.24 12.35 5.95
CA LYS A 357 3.17 12.22 6.95
C LYS A 357 2.30 11.02 6.59
N TYR A 358 1.92 10.23 7.60
CA TYR A 358 1.19 8.99 7.43
C TYR A 358 -0.05 9.13 6.52
N GLU A 359 -0.90 10.13 6.77
CA GLU A 359 -2.16 10.32 6.04
C GLU A 359 -1.90 10.58 4.55
N ASN A 360 -1.01 11.53 4.24
CA ASN A 360 -0.64 11.88 2.87
C ASN A 360 0.02 10.71 2.14
N PHE A 361 0.85 9.94 2.85
CA PHE A 361 1.57 8.82 2.28
C PHE A 361 0.63 7.67 1.90
N VAL A 362 -0.26 7.26 2.82
CA VAL A 362 -1.22 6.18 2.58
C VAL A 362 -2.25 6.56 1.50
N GLU A 363 -2.76 7.79 1.53
CA GLU A 363 -3.66 8.29 0.49
C GLU A 363 -2.94 8.36 -0.87
N GLY A 364 -1.70 8.85 -0.88
CA GLY A 364 -0.83 8.86 -2.05
C GLY A 364 -0.66 7.48 -2.66
N LEU A 365 -0.31 6.48 -1.85
CA LEU A 365 -0.18 5.09 -2.27
C LEU A 365 -1.48 4.57 -2.87
N LYS A 366 -2.63 4.75 -2.21
CA LYS A 366 -3.93 4.29 -2.72
C LYS A 366 -4.29 4.91 -4.06
N ASN A 367 -4.00 6.19 -4.25
CA ASN A 367 -4.32 6.90 -5.48
C ASN A 367 -3.38 6.53 -6.63
N LEU A 368 -2.11 6.26 -6.33
CA LEU A 368 -1.09 5.97 -7.33
C LEU A 368 -1.00 4.48 -7.71
N LEU A 369 -1.31 3.57 -6.79
CA LEU A 369 -1.24 2.12 -6.98
C LEU A 369 -2.06 1.59 -8.18
N PRO A 370 -3.28 2.08 -8.46
CA PRO A 370 -4.02 1.69 -9.66
C PRO A 370 -3.44 2.25 -10.97
N GLN A 371 -2.57 3.25 -10.90
CA GLN A 371 -2.07 4.00 -12.05
C GLN A 371 -0.68 3.56 -12.51
N ILE A 372 0.07 2.88 -11.65
CA ILE A 372 1.45 2.44 -11.91
C ILE A 372 1.48 0.92 -12.05
N GLU A 373 2.28 0.43 -12.99
CA GLU A 373 2.52 -1.01 -13.12
C GLU A 373 3.05 -1.61 -11.82
N ILE A 374 2.49 -2.74 -11.40
CA ILE A 374 2.88 -3.38 -10.13
C ILE A 374 4.38 -3.70 -10.06
N ARG A 375 5.04 -3.89 -11.21
CA ARG A 375 6.47 -4.22 -11.35
C ARG A 375 7.39 -2.99 -11.43
N SER A 376 6.84 -1.79 -11.24
CA SER A 376 7.56 -0.51 -11.23
C SER A 376 8.79 -0.56 -10.33
N LEU A 377 9.78 0.27 -10.66
CA LEU A 377 10.93 0.43 -9.78
C LEU A 377 10.51 1.10 -8.46
N LEU A 378 9.56 2.04 -8.52
CA LEU A 378 9.03 2.74 -7.36
C LEU A 378 8.53 1.77 -6.27
N TRP A 379 7.67 0.81 -6.64
CA TRP A 379 7.13 -0.14 -5.64
C TRP A 379 8.18 -1.06 -5.07
N LYS A 380 9.20 -1.40 -5.86
CA LYS A 380 10.32 -2.20 -5.35
C LYS A 380 11.15 -1.41 -4.35
N GLU A 381 11.51 -0.17 -4.67
CA GLU A 381 12.32 0.69 -3.79
C GLU A 381 11.55 1.01 -2.50
N GLU A 382 10.27 1.39 -2.57
CA GLU A 382 9.44 1.66 -1.39
C GLU A 382 9.25 0.43 -0.50
N LEU A 383 9.04 -0.75 -1.08
CA LEU A 383 8.95 -1.99 -0.29
C LEU A 383 10.26 -2.32 0.42
N GLU A 384 11.41 -2.09 -0.24
CA GLU A 384 12.71 -2.34 0.38
C GLU A 384 13.03 -1.33 1.48
N ASP A 385 12.75 -0.04 1.27
CA ASP A 385 12.93 1.00 2.29
C ASP A 385 12.02 0.75 3.51
N LEU A 386 10.73 0.54 3.30
CA LEU A 386 9.77 0.37 4.39
C LEU A 386 9.98 -0.93 5.15
N LEU A 387 10.19 -2.06 4.45
CA LEU A 387 10.23 -3.38 5.09
C LEU A 387 11.64 -3.87 5.43
N LYS A 388 12.62 -3.70 4.53
CA LYS A 388 13.99 -4.20 4.77
C LYS A 388 14.84 -3.20 5.55
N ALA A 389 14.79 -1.92 5.20
CA ALA A 389 15.50 -0.89 5.95
C ALA A 389 14.81 -0.55 7.28
N GLY A 390 13.59 -1.03 7.50
CA GLY A 390 12.88 -0.97 8.77
C GLY A 390 12.14 0.34 9.01
N ARG A 391 12.02 1.20 7.99
CA ARG A 391 11.35 2.52 8.08
C ARG A 391 9.87 2.41 8.46
N TYR A 392 9.19 1.34 8.05
CA TYR A 392 7.82 1.07 8.52
C TYR A 392 7.76 1.04 10.05
N ARG A 393 8.71 0.35 10.68
CA ARG A 393 8.72 0.16 12.13
C ARG A 393 9.06 1.46 12.87
N THR A 394 10.03 2.22 12.36
CA THR A 394 10.49 3.45 13.02
C THR A 394 9.53 4.61 12.84
N ASP A 395 8.94 4.75 11.65
CA ASP A 395 8.27 6.00 11.26
C ASP A 395 6.74 5.86 11.21
N PHE A 396 6.21 4.64 10.95
CA PHE A 396 4.78 4.47 10.63
C PHE A 396 4.01 3.54 11.56
N MET A 397 4.63 2.53 12.16
CA MET A 397 3.93 1.45 12.87
C MET A 397 2.89 1.95 13.90
N MET A 398 3.27 2.89 14.77
CA MET A 398 2.35 3.42 15.79
C MET A 398 1.13 4.08 15.17
N LYS A 399 1.32 4.86 14.10
CA LYS A 399 0.23 5.55 13.41
C LYS A 399 -0.61 4.60 12.56
N ASP A 400 0.00 3.56 12.00
CA ASP A 400 -0.69 2.53 11.24
C ASP A 400 -1.62 1.70 12.14
N GLU A 401 -1.20 1.41 13.38
CA GLU A 401 -2.04 0.74 14.38
C GLU A 401 -3.29 1.54 14.75
N GLU A 402 -3.18 2.86 14.86
CA GLU A 402 -4.32 3.75 15.04
C GLU A 402 -5.33 3.60 13.89
N ASN A 403 -4.82 3.34 12.68
CA ASN A 403 -5.56 3.26 11.42
C ASN A 403 -5.81 1.82 10.91
N ASN A 404 -5.84 0.83 11.82
CA ASN A 404 -6.15 -0.58 11.50
C ASN A 404 -5.19 -1.24 10.49
N LEU A 405 -3.89 -0.92 10.57
CA LEU A 405 -2.82 -1.52 9.79
C LEU A 405 -3.01 -1.34 8.28
N GLU A 406 -3.55 -0.20 7.88
CA GLU A 406 -3.87 0.08 6.49
C GLU A 406 -2.63 0.13 5.60
N LEU A 407 -1.55 0.75 6.07
CA LEU A 407 -0.28 0.76 5.33
C LEU A 407 0.28 -0.66 5.22
N LEU A 408 0.36 -1.41 6.32
CA LEU A 408 0.89 -2.78 6.29
C LEU A 408 0.07 -3.70 5.38
N LYS A 409 -1.26 -3.52 5.31
CA LYS A 409 -2.15 -4.22 4.36
C LYS A 409 -1.81 -3.88 2.90
N ILE A 410 -1.55 -2.61 2.59
CA ILE A 410 -1.11 -2.19 1.25
C ILE A 410 0.23 -2.84 0.89
N LEU A 411 1.23 -2.78 1.80
CA LEU A 411 2.55 -3.36 1.59
C LEU A 411 2.49 -4.88 1.42
N THR A 412 1.63 -5.55 2.18
CA THR A 412 1.33 -6.98 2.04
C THR A 412 0.84 -7.31 0.64
N ASN A 413 -0.19 -6.61 0.17
CA ASN A 413 -0.79 -6.87 -1.13
C ASN A 413 0.22 -6.61 -2.27
N LEU A 414 1.02 -5.54 -2.17
CA LEU A 414 2.10 -5.25 -3.10
C LEU A 414 3.16 -6.36 -3.13
N ALA A 415 3.66 -6.80 -1.97
CA ALA A 415 4.67 -7.86 -1.87
C ALA A 415 4.15 -9.19 -2.43
N SER A 416 2.88 -9.53 -2.18
CA SER A 416 2.23 -10.73 -2.72
C SER A 416 2.06 -10.67 -4.23
N GLN A 417 1.59 -9.57 -4.79
CA GLN A 417 1.46 -9.40 -6.25
C GLN A 417 2.81 -9.44 -6.96
N LEU A 418 3.88 -8.97 -6.31
CA LEU A 418 5.25 -9.06 -6.79
C LEU A 418 5.91 -10.44 -6.56
N SER A 419 5.24 -11.36 -5.88
CA SER A 419 5.77 -12.68 -5.51
C SER A 419 7.08 -12.60 -4.70
N ARG A 420 7.25 -11.55 -3.89
CA ARG A 420 8.45 -11.29 -3.08
C ARG A 420 8.37 -11.99 -1.72
N LYS A 421 8.67 -13.29 -1.70
CA LYS A 421 8.63 -14.11 -0.48
C LYS A 421 9.51 -13.56 0.66
N ASP A 422 10.66 -12.98 0.33
CA ASP A 422 11.57 -12.37 1.31
C ASP A 422 10.91 -11.20 2.07
N LEU A 423 10.10 -10.40 1.38
CA LEU A 423 9.38 -9.27 1.98
C LEU A 423 8.15 -9.73 2.78
N LEU A 424 7.45 -10.77 2.31
CA LEU A 424 6.34 -11.36 3.07
C LEU A 424 6.81 -11.94 4.41
N VAL A 425 8.01 -12.54 4.45
CA VAL A 425 8.64 -12.97 5.70
C VAL A 425 8.91 -11.78 6.63
N LYS A 426 9.39 -10.65 6.10
CA LYS A 426 9.58 -9.43 6.90
C LYS A 426 8.28 -8.89 7.48
N ILE A 427 7.18 -8.93 6.73
CA ILE A 427 5.85 -8.56 7.24
C ILE A 427 5.40 -9.52 8.35
N CYS A 428 5.65 -10.83 8.22
CA CYS A 428 5.37 -11.80 9.28
C CYS A 428 6.17 -11.48 10.54
N GLU A 429 7.48 -11.20 10.40
CA GLU A 429 8.36 -10.82 11.52
C GLU A 429 7.90 -9.54 12.21
N ILE A 430 7.54 -8.49 11.46
CA ILE A 430 6.98 -7.23 12.00
C ILE A 430 5.70 -7.53 12.80
N THR A 431 4.81 -8.34 12.22
CA THR A 431 3.53 -8.70 12.85
C THR A 431 3.74 -9.48 14.15
N ALA A 432 4.63 -10.46 14.12
CA ALA A 432 4.97 -11.27 15.29
C ALA A 432 5.67 -10.44 16.38
N GLN A 433 6.64 -9.61 16.02
CA GLN A 433 7.36 -8.75 16.97
C GLN A 433 6.42 -7.79 17.72
N ARG A 434 5.37 -7.28 17.07
CA ARG A 434 4.39 -6.44 17.76
C ARG A 434 3.55 -7.23 18.76
N MET A 435 3.17 -8.46 18.44
CA MET A 435 2.54 -9.36 19.43
C MET A 435 3.47 -9.71 20.58
N GLU A 436 4.75 -9.99 20.28
CA GLU A 436 5.79 -10.19 21.30
C GLU A 436 5.88 -8.98 22.23
N THR A 437 5.79 -7.76 21.69
CA THR A 437 5.78 -6.51 22.48
C THR A 437 4.60 -6.49 23.46
N TYR A 438 3.39 -6.86 23.02
CA TYR A 438 2.22 -6.98 23.90
C TYR A 438 2.37 -8.10 24.95
N LEU A 439 3.16 -9.13 24.66
CA LEU A 439 3.46 -10.21 25.60
C LEU A 439 4.53 -9.81 26.64
N SER A 440 5.46 -8.93 26.27
CA SER A 440 6.54 -8.48 27.15
C SER A 440 6.19 -7.25 27.99
N GLU A 441 5.48 -6.28 27.41
CA GLU A 441 5.21 -4.97 28.03
C GLU A 441 3.91 -4.95 28.86
N GLN A 442 3.70 -3.86 29.60
CA GLN A 442 2.42 -3.56 30.22
C GLN A 442 1.52 -2.85 29.21
N SER A 443 0.50 -3.55 28.71
CA SER A 443 -0.42 -3.02 27.69
C SER A 443 -1.88 -3.39 27.98
N ASP A 444 -2.82 -2.56 27.50
CA ASP A 444 -4.26 -2.83 27.54
C ASP A 444 -4.62 -3.90 26.49
N GLY A 445 -5.41 -4.89 26.91
CA GLY A 445 -5.97 -5.91 26.03
C GLY A 445 -6.86 -5.37 24.93
N LYS A 446 -7.46 -4.17 25.09
CA LYS A 446 -8.19 -3.52 24.00
C LYS A 446 -7.28 -3.13 22.83
N ASP A 447 -6.08 -2.64 23.11
CA ASP A 447 -5.12 -2.26 22.08
C ASP A 447 -4.60 -3.49 21.34
N ALA A 448 -4.24 -4.54 22.09
CA ALA A 448 -3.84 -5.82 21.51
C ALA A 448 -4.98 -6.47 20.69
N GLU A 449 -6.22 -6.43 21.18
CA GLU A 449 -7.38 -6.94 20.46
C GLU A 449 -7.61 -6.17 19.15
N LYS A 450 -7.52 -4.83 19.19
CA LYS A 450 -7.63 -3.98 17.99
C LYS A 450 -6.56 -4.35 16.97
N TYR A 451 -5.31 -4.46 17.41
CA TYR A 451 -4.18 -4.85 16.57
C TYR A 451 -4.40 -6.22 15.92
N ILE A 452 -4.73 -7.23 16.71
CA ILE A 452 -4.93 -8.61 16.23
C ILE A 452 -6.06 -8.68 15.22
N LYS A 453 -7.21 -8.02 15.48
CA LYS A 453 -8.32 -7.97 14.53
C LYS A 453 -7.93 -7.28 13.22
N ALA A 454 -7.09 -6.24 13.28
CA ALA A 454 -6.59 -5.60 12.08
C ALA A 454 -5.61 -6.50 11.31
N ALA A 455 -4.73 -7.21 12.02
CA ALA A 455 -3.71 -8.07 11.44
C ALA A 455 -4.30 -9.36 10.84
N SER A 456 -5.33 -9.94 11.45
CA SER A 456 -6.01 -11.15 10.94
C SER A 456 -6.80 -10.91 9.64
N GLN A 457 -7.06 -9.64 9.29
CA GLN A 457 -7.64 -9.24 8.01
C GLN A 457 -6.62 -9.15 6.86
N MET A 458 -5.31 -9.30 7.16
CA MET A 458 -4.29 -9.44 6.11
C MET A 458 -4.39 -10.82 5.43
N GLU A 459 -3.49 -11.12 4.48
CA GLU A 459 -3.48 -12.44 3.86
C GLU A 459 -3.35 -13.55 4.91
N ARG A 460 -4.25 -14.54 4.86
CA ARG A 460 -4.36 -15.59 5.89
C ARG A 460 -3.05 -16.34 6.12
N ILE A 461 -2.24 -16.54 5.09
CA ILE A 461 -0.93 -17.20 5.22
C ILE A 461 0.06 -16.39 6.05
N ILE A 462 0.03 -15.05 5.95
CA ILE A 462 0.90 -14.14 6.71
C ILE A 462 0.48 -14.14 8.17
N TRP A 463 -0.82 -14.02 8.42
CA TRP A 463 -1.39 -14.09 9.76
C TRP A 463 -0.99 -15.40 10.47
N LEU A 464 -1.22 -16.54 9.82
CA LEU A 464 -0.89 -17.85 10.39
C LEU A 464 0.62 -18.03 10.62
N ASN A 465 1.46 -17.58 9.69
CA ASN A 465 2.92 -17.66 9.87
C ASN A 465 3.42 -16.75 10.99
N ALA A 466 2.81 -15.58 11.18
CA ALA A 466 3.15 -14.70 12.30
C ALA A 466 2.79 -15.35 13.65
N LEU A 467 1.63 -16.01 13.75
CA LEU A 467 1.27 -16.79 14.94
C LEU A 467 2.24 -17.95 15.20
N ASP A 468 2.55 -18.73 14.16
CA ASP A 468 3.51 -19.84 14.25
C ASP A 468 4.90 -19.34 14.70
N TYR A 469 5.30 -18.14 14.26
CA TYR A 469 6.55 -17.50 14.68
C TYR A 469 6.54 -17.14 16.18
N VAL A 470 5.45 -16.55 16.68
CA VAL A 470 5.30 -16.22 18.11
C VAL A 470 5.35 -17.50 18.95
N VAL A 471 4.62 -18.55 18.55
CA VAL A 471 4.56 -19.84 19.26
C VAL A 471 5.93 -20.52 19.31
N GLY A 472 6.69 -20.49 18.20
CA GLY A 472 7.99 -21.15 18.09
C GLY A 472 9.15 -20.47 18.84
N LYS A 473 8.94 -19.30 19.45
CA LYS A 473 10.02 -18.52 20.06
C LYS A 473 10.27 -18.86 21.54
N LYS A 474 11.57 -18.94 21.89
CA LYS A 474 12.04 -19.13 23.28
C LYS A 474 11.64 -18.00 24.24
N GLU A 475 11.35 -16.81 23.73
CA GLU A 475 11.01 -15.63 24.54
C GLU A 475 9.69 -15.82 25.33
N LEU A 476 8.74 -16.63 24.84
CA LEU A 476 7.53 -17.01 25.59
C LEU A 476 7.87 -17.72 26.91
N ARG A 477 8.93 -18.53 26.93
CA ARG A 477 9.43 -19.18 28.15
C ARG A 477 9.94 -18.14 29.15
N CYS A 478 10.65 -17.12 28.70
CA CYS A 478 11.10 -16.03 29.58
C CYS A 478 9.93 -15.18 30.11
N VAL A 479 8.89 -14.95 29.28
CA VAL A 479 7.65 -14.27 29.72
C VAL A 479 6.93 -15.08 30.80
N ARG A 480 6.92 -16.40 30.67
CA ARG A 480 6.39 -17.32 31.68
C ARG A 480 7.20 -17.28 32.99
N GLU A 481 8.53 -17.31 32.89
CA GLU A 481 9.45 -17.38 34.04
C GLU A 481 9.58 -16.06 34.81
N ASN A 482 9.45 -14.89 34.15
CA ASN A 482 9.60 -13.56 34.76
C ASN A 482 8.29 -12.99 35.34
N SER A 483 7.26 -13.81 35.55
CA SER A 483 5.88 -13.41 35.86
C SER A 483 5.62 -12.94 37.31
N PHE A 484 6.60 -12.31 37.97
CA PHE A 484 6.38 -11.64 39.24
C PHE A 484 5.97 -10.17 39.02
N HIS A 485 4.64 -9.96 38.99
CA HIS A 485 3.89 -8.71 39.16
C HIS A 485 3.50 -7.85 37.93
N LYS A 486 2.19 -7.51 37.93
CA LYS A 486 1.46 -6.36 37.34
C LYS A 486 0.85 -6.47 35.93
N ASN A 487 -0.48 -6.65 35.93
CA ASN A 487 -1.53 -6.03 35.11
C ASN A 487 -1.28 -5.85 33.61
N SER A 488 -1.39 -6.91 32.81
CA SER A 488 -1.57 -6.73 31.35
C SER A 488 -2.57 -7.72 30.79
N THR A 489 -3.79 -7.23 30.55
CA THR A 489 -4.86 -7.94 29.86
C THR A 489 -4.50 -8.29 28.42
N ALA A 490 -3.55 -7.58 27.80
CA ALA A 490 -3.03 -7.86 26.46
C ALA A 490 -2.42 -9.26 26.32
N LYS A 491 -1.73 -9.76 27.35
CA LYS A 491 -1.10 -11.08 27.30
C LYS A 491 -2.13 -12.20 27.15
N VAL A 492 -3.22 -12.10 27.92
CA VAL A 492 -4.37 -13.00 27.84
C VAL A 492 -5.02 -12.89 26.47
N THR A 493 -5.26 -11.68 25.97
CA THR A 493 -5.84 -11.45 24.65
C THR A 493 -5.01 -12.12 23.54
N VAL A 494 -3.70 -11.87 23.48
CA VAL A 494 -2.81 -12.46 22.46
C VAL A 494 -2.83 -13.98 22.54
N CYS A 495 -2.67 -14.56 23.74
CA CYS A 495 -2.69 -16.01 23.93
C CYS A 495 -4.02 -16.64 23.51
N TRP A 496 -5.15 -16.00 23.84
CA TRP A 496 -6.47 -16.47 23.43
C TRP A 496 -6.61 -16.52 21.91
N TYR A 497 -6.20 -15.46 21.19
CA TYR A 497 -6.28 -15.44 19.73
C TYR A 497 -5.38 -16.51 19.09
N ILE A 498 -4.18 -16.75 19.61
CA ILE A 498 -3.31 -17.85 19.16
C ILE A 498 -4.05 -19.19 19.31
N LEU A 499 -4.58 -19.49 20.50
CA LEU A 499 -5.28 -20.75 20.75
C LEU A 499 -6.51 -20.90 19.85
N ASN A 500 -7.31 -19.84 19.71
CA ASN A 500 -8.52 -19.87 18.89
C ASN A 500 -8.21 -20.10 17.40
N GLU A 501 -7.17 -19.46 16.86
CA GLU A 501 -6.74 -19.66 15.48
C GLU A 501 -6.16 -21.07 15.23
N TYR A 502 -5.40 -21.61 16.18
CA TYR A 502 -4.91 -22.99 16.09
C TYR A 502 -6.06 -24.01 16.13
N ARG A 503 -7.10 -23.77 16.94
CA ARG A 503 -8.32 -24.58 16.96
C ARG A 503 -8.99 -24.58 15.59
N GLU A 504 -9.17 -23.40 14.99
CA GLU A 504 -9.76 -23.25 13.65
C GLU A 504 -8.88 -23.88 12.55
N LYS A 505 -7.56 -23.76 12.64
CA LYS A 505 -6.59 -24.37 11.70
C LYS A 505 -6.69 -25.90 11.73
N ILE A 506 -6.91 -26.49 12.90
CA ILE A 506 -6.87 -27.95 13.10
C ILE A 506 -8.25 -28.62 12.97
N ARG A 507 -9.37 -27.87 12.98
CA ARG A 507 -10.78 -28.31 12.74
C ARG A 507 -11.27 -29.59 13.45
N LYS A 508 -10.48 -30.24 14.33
CA LYS A 508 -10.76 -31.60 14.84
C LYS A 508 -10.21 -31.93 16.23
N THR A 509 -9.62 -30.99 16.97
CA THR A 509 -9.11 -31.25 18.32
C THR A 509 -10.05 -30.70 19.40
N SER A 510 -10.32 -31.50 20.43
CA SER A 510 -10.96 -31.01 21.64
C SER A 510 -10.09 -29.91 22.28
N TRP A 511 -10.68 -28.98 23.02
CA TRP A 511 -9.94 -27.98 23.78
C TRP A 511 -8.88 -28.63 24.69
N ARG A 512 -9.18 -29.80 25.26
CA ARG A 512 -8.23 -30.62 25.99
C ARG A 512 -7.01 -31.03 25.17
N ASN A 513 -7.18 -31.46 23.93
CA ASN A 513 -6.05 -31.84 23.07
C ASN A 513 -5.21 -30.61 22.70
N LEU A 514 -5.85 -29.49 22.41
CA LEU A 514 -5.18 -28.23 22.08
C LEU A 514 -4.33 -27.70 23.25
N LEU A 515 -4.88 -27.71 24.46
CA LEU A 515 -4.17 -27.29 25.68
C LEU A 515 -3.02 -28.21 26.08
N ASN A 516 -2.99 -29.43 25.53
CA ASN A 516 -1.93 -30.42 25.74
C ASN A 516 -0.95 -30.50 24.56
N ASP A 517 -1.12 -29.68 23.53
CA ASP A 517 -0.20 -29.64 22.39
C ASP A 517 1.17 -29.11 22.84
N GLU A 518 2.23 -29.85 22.52
CA GLU A 518 3.60 -29.50 22.90
C GLU A 518 4.02 -28.17 22.27
N ALA A 519 3.56 -27.85 21.05
CA ALA A 519 3.86 -26.59 20.40
C ALA A 519 3.25 -25.40 21.14
N LEU A 520 2.06 -25.57 21.74
CA LEU A 520 1.32 -24.51 22.43
C LEU A 520 1.61 -24.44 23.94
N ASN A 521 2.45 -25.33 24.47
CA ASN A 521 2.67 -25.48 25.91
C ASN A 521 3.13 -24.17 26.59
N GLU A 522 4.02 -23.40 25.95
CA GLU A 522 4.46 -22.11 26.50
C GLU A 522 3.35 -21.05 26.43
N THR A 523 2.54 -21.01 25.35
CA THR A 523 1.37 -20.12 25.25
C THR A 523 0.34 -20.43 26.32
N VAL A 524 0.03 -21.70 26.54
CA VAL A 524 -0.87 -22.18 27.60
C VAL A 524 -0.28 -21.86 28.97
N GLY A 525 1.03 -22.05 29.17
CA GLY A 525 1.74 -21.72 30.40
C GLY A 525 1.63 -20.24 30.76
N VAL A 526 1.82 -19.32 29.80
CA VAL A 526 1.65 -17.88 30.00
C VAL A 526 0.20 -17.56 30.39
N LEU A 527 -0.77 -18.14 29.68
CA LEU A 527 -2.20 -17.92 29.96
C LEU A 527 -2.59 -18.39 31.37
N VAL A 528 -2.13 -19.57 31.77
CA VAL A 528 -2.37 -20.16 33.10
C VAL A 528 -1.74 -19.30 34.19
N GLU A 529 -0.45 -18.97 34.09
CA GLU A 529 0.25 -18.18 35.11
C GLU A 529 -0.35 -16.77 35.24
N HIS A 530 -0.69 -16.09 34.14
CA HIS A 530 -1.20 -14.71 34.21
C HIS A 530 -2.64 -14.63 34.73
N THR A 531 -3.51 -15.56 34.34
CA THR A 531 -4.89 -15.60 34.86
C THR A 531 -4.94 -15.98 36.34
N ARG A 532 -3.91 -16.66 36.86
CA ARG A 532 -3.74 -16.96 38.29
C ARG A 532 -3.69 -15.69 39.14
N TRP A 533 -2.76 -14.79 38.81
CA TRP A 533 -2.37 -13.68 39.69
C TRP A 533 -3.18 -12.40 39.46
N ASP A 534 -3.85 -12.27 38.31
CA ASP A 534 -4.54 -11.03 37.93
C ASP A 534 -6.05 -11.25 37.73
N ASN A 535 -6.83 -10.57 38.57
CA ASN A 535 -8.30 -10.62 38.54
C ASN A 535 -8.89 -10.02 37.27
N VAL A 536 -8.26 -8.99 36.72
CA VAL A 536 -8.70 -8.33 35.49
C VAL A 536 -8.36 -9.21 34.29
N ALA A 537 -7.18 -9.81 34.28
CA ALA A 537 -6.76 -10.78 33.25
C ALA A 537 -7.69 -12.00 33.21
N MET A 538 -8.05 -12.56 34.37
CA MET A 538 -9.02 -13.64 34.45
C MET A 538 -10.40 -13.20 33.95
N ALA A 539 -10.91 -12.02 34.35
CA ALA A 539 -12.20 -11.53 33.87
C ALA A 539 -12.23 -11.36 32.33
N VAL A 540 -11.15 -10.87 31.73
CA VAL A 540 -10.99 -10.78 30.26
C VAL A 540 -10.98 -12.17 29.63
N PHE A 541 -10.26 -13.12 30.22
CA PHE A 541 -10.23 -14.50 29.74
C PHE A 541 -11.63 -15.15 29.78
N LEU A 542 -12.35 -15.00 30.89
CA LEU A 542 -13.71 -15.51 31.05
C LEU A 542 -14.67 -14.93 30.02
N LYS A 543 -14.54 -13.64 29.70
CA LYS A 543 -15.33 -13.00 28.64
C LYS A 543 -15.09 -13.66 27.27
N TYR A 544 -13.86 -14.05 26.95
CA TYR A 544 -13.57 -14.73 25.69
C TYR A 544 -14.04 -16.20 25.67
N MET A 545 -14.22 -16.82 26.83
CA MET A 545 -14.74 -18.18 26.97
C MET A 545 -16.26 -18.25 27.07
N ASP A 546 -16.96 -17.11 27.13
CA ASP A 546 -18.41 -17.07 27.30
C ASP A 546 -19.12 -17.87 26.19
N GLY A 547 -19.91 -18.86 26.58
CA GLY A 547 -20.59 -19.81 25.67
C GLY A 547 -19.77 -21.04 25.23
N GLU A 548 -18.49 -21.16 25.59
CA GLU A 548 -17.60 -22.28 25.20
C GLU A 548 -17.34 -23.24 26.38
N ARG A 549 -18.39 -23.93 26.85
CA ARG A 549 -18.35 -24.84 28.02
C ARG A 549 -17.22 -25.87 28.01
N ALA A 550 -16.94 -26.45 26.84
CA ALA A 550 -15.86 -27.43 26.68
C ALA A 550 -14.46 -26.82 26.89
N MET A 551 -14.27 -25.55 26.54
CA MET A 551 -13.03 -24.81 26.76
C MET A 551 -12.83 -24.56 28.25
N GLN A 552 -13.86 -24.04 28.92
CA GLN A 552 -13.83 -23.72 30.34
C GLN A 552 -13.46 -24.96 31.14
N CYS A 553 -14.13 -26.09 30.90
CA CYS A 553 -13.83 -27.34 31.58
C CYS A 553 -12.39 -27.81 31.32
N SER A 554 -11.94 -27.81 30.06
CA SER A 554 -10.58 -28.25 29.69
C SER A 554 -9.49 -27.35 30.26
N PHE A 555 -9.74 -26.04 30.34
CA PHE A 555 -8.81 -25.06 30.88
C PHE A 555 -8.67 -25.22 32.40
N ILE A 556 -9.79 -25.36 33.11
CA ILE A 556 -9.81 -25.64 34.56
C ILE A 556 -9.05 -26.95 34.85
N GLU A 557 -9.28 -28.01 34.06
CA GLU A 557 -8.52 -29.27 34.16
C GLU A 557 -7.01 -29.06 33.99
N LYS A 558 -6.59 -28.38 32.91
CA LYS A 558 -5.17 -28.16 32.61
C LYS A 558 -4.46 -27.32 33.67
N PHE A 559 -5.16 -26.33 34.21
CA PHE A 559 -4.67 -25.50 35.30
C PHE A 559 -4.50 -26.32 36.58
N ALA A 560 -5.49 -27.15 36.93
CA ALA A 560 -5.40 -28.06 38.07
C ALA A 560 -4.24 -29.06 37.94
N GLU A 561 -3.95 -29.53 36.72
CA GLU A 561 -2.80 -30.40 36.42
C GLU A 561 -1.45 -29.74 36.71
N GLN A 562 -1.27 -28.45 36.35
CA GLN A 562 0.01 -27.75 36.58
C GLN A 562 0.36 -27.60 38.07
N TYR A 563 -0.64 -27.53 38.95
CA TYR A 563 -0.44 -27.33 40.40
C TYR A 563 -0.71 -28.60 41.23
N GLN A 564 -0.50 -29.76 40.63
CA GLN A 564 -0.68 -31.06 41.29
C GLN A 564 0.17 -31.26 42.55
N ASN A 565 1.24 -30.47 42.75
CA ASN A 565 2.20 -30.66 43.84
C ASN A 565 2.08 -29.63 44.98
N ASN A 566 1.14 -28.66 44.93
CA ASN A 566 0.97 -27.64 45.98
C ASN A 566 -0.50 -27.46 46.37
N SER A 567 -0.91 -28.04 47.51
CA SER A 567 -2.30 -28.02 48.00
C SER A 567 -2.79 -26.62 48.39
N LYS A 568 -1.90 -25.76 48.89
CA LYS A 568 -2.25 -24.39 49.31
C LYS A 568 -2.63 -23.51 48.12
N GLU A 569 -1.84 -23.57 47.05
CA GLU A 569 -2.08 -22.81 45.82
C GLU A 569 -3.33 -23.31 45.08
N ARG A 570 -3.56 -24.63 45.09
CA ARG A 570 -4.76 -25.23 44.50
C ARG A 570 -6.04 -24.72 45.16
N LYS A 571 -6.05 -24.62 46.50
CA LYS A 571 -7.19 -24.12 47.27
C LYS A 571 -7.51 -22.66 46.98
N GLU A 572 -6.48 -21.81 46.94
CA GLU A 572 -6.62 -20.38 46.66
C GLU A 572 -7.20 -20.13 45.25
N TYR A 573 -6.83 -20.98 44.28
CA TYR A 573 -7.33 -20.93 42.91
C TYR A 573 -8.82 -21.25 42.77
N TRP A 574 -9.32 -22.33 43.37
CA TRP A 574 -10.74 -22.67 43.24
C TRP A 574 -11.65 -21.61 43.85
N ASN A 575 -11.22 -21.02 44.97
CA ASN A 575 -11.89 -19.86 45.56
C ASN A 575 -11.88 -18.67 44.59
N THR A 576 -10.74 -18.44 43.95
CA THR A 576 -10.56 -17.37 42.96
C THR A 576 -11.47 -17.55 41.73
N LEU A 577 -11.68 -18.77 41.22
CA LEU A 577 -12.59 -19.02 40.09
C LEU A 577 -14.04 -18.70 40.44
N LEU A 578 -14.47 -19.07 41.65
CA LEU A 578 -15.83 -18.81 42.15
C LEU A 578 -16.10 -17.33 42.36
N ASP A 579 -15.16 -16.65 43.02
CA ASP A 579 -15.22 -15.22 43.29
C ASP A 579 -15.19 -14.39 41.99
N LYS A 580 -14.63 -14.95 40.90
CA LYS A 580 -14.50 -14.30 39.58
C LYS A 580 -15.58 -14.68 38.58
N GLY A 581 -16.57 -15.50 38.96
CA GLY A 581 -17.80 -15.70 38.18
C GLY A 581 -17.81 -16.89 37.21
N ILE A 582 -16.90 -17.86 37.36
CA ILE A 582 -17.07 -19.17 36.68
C ILE A 582 -18.33 -19.85 37.22
N SER A 583 -19.10 -20.51 36.35
CA SER A 583 -20.31 -21.20 36.79
C SER A 583 -19.98 -22.35 37.74
N PRO A 584 -20.68 -22.46 38.88
CA PRO A 584 -20.59 -23.63 39.75
C PRO A 584 -20.79 -24.97 39.00
N LEU A 585 -21.60 -24.98 37.93
CA LEU A 585 -21.86 -26.14 37.09
C LEU A 585 -20.61 -26.62 36.33
N GLU A 586 -19.84 -25.70 35.76
CA GLU A 586 -18.60 -26.00 35.02
C GLU A 586 -17.54 -26.58 35.97
N ILE A 587 -17.43 -26.00 37.16
CA ILE A 587 -16.54 -26.50 38.22
C ILE A 587 -16.97 -27.90 38.66
N CYS A 588 -18.26 -28.10 38.90
CA CYS A 588 -18.85 -29.39 39.26
C CYS A 588 -18.56 -30.49 38.23
N GLU A 589 -18.65 -30.17 36.93
CA GLU A 589 -18.37 -31.10 35.84
C GLU A 589 -16.88 -31.48 35.78
N VAL A 590 -15.97 -30.53 36.00
CA VAL A 590 -14.54 -30.83 36.07
C VAL A 590 -14.21 -31.71 37.27
N ILE A 591 -14.85 -31.46 38.41
CA ILE A 591 -14.74 -32.30 39.62
C ILE A 591 -15.25 -33.71 39.30
N GLU A 592 -16.41 -33.83 38.67
CA GLU A 592 -16.99 -35.10 38.26
C GLU A 592 -16.06 -35.91 37.36
N GLN A 593 -15.49 -35.26 36.34
CA GLN A 593 -14.55 -35.90 35.42
C GLN A 593 -13.25 -36.32 36.11
N ASN A 594 -12.77 -35.55 37.10
CA ASN A 594 -11.59 -35.93 37.88
C ASN A 594 -11.85 -37.11 38.81
N ILE A 595 -13.01 -37.12 39.48
CA ILE A 595 -13.44 -38.23 40.33
C ILE A 595 -13.54 -39.52 39.50
N GLN A 596 -14.24 -39.48 38.35
CA GLN A 596 -14.41 -40.65 37.46
C GLN A 596 -13.09 -41.19 36.90
N ARG A 597 -12.11 -40.33 36.65
CA ARG A 597 -10.79 -40.72 36.11
C ARG A 597 -9.79 -41.15 37.19
N LYS A 598 -10.17 -41.18 38.48
CA LYS A 598 -9.24 -41.33 39.63
C LYS A 598 -8.09 -40.30 39.57
N GLY A 599 -8.41 -39.06 39.23
CA GLY A 599 -7.44 -37.97 39.07
C GLY A 599 -6.81 -37.51 40.38
N ASN A 600 -5.70 -36.77 40.27
CA ASN A 600 -4.81 -36.30 41.35
C ASN A 600 -5.39 -35.22 42.30
N LEU A 601 -6.72 -35.03 42.35
CA LEU A 601 -7.37 -34.16 43.34
C LEU A 601 -7.48 -34.91 44.66
N ASN A 602 -6.85 -34.38 45.72
CA ASN A 602 -6.97 -35.00 47.03
C ASN A 602 -8.41 -34.83 47.57
N HIS A 603 -8.85 -35.76 48.42
CA HIS A 603 -10.21 -35.81 48.95
C HIS A 603 -10.61 -34.54 49.73
N ALA A 604 -9.66 -33.94 50.47
CA ALA A 604 -9.90 -32.75 51.28
C ALA A 604 -10.16 -31.49 50.44
N ASP A 605 -9.47 -31.35 49.30
CA ASP A 605 -9.63 -30.23 48.38
C ASP A 605 -10.99 -30.32 47.67
N THR A 606 -11.33 -31.50 47.13
CA THR A 606 -12.62 -31.75 46.46
C THR A 606 -13.80 -31.42 47.38
N GLU A 607 -13.72 -31.88 48.64
CA GLU A 607 -14.77 -31.64 49.62
C GLU A 607 -14.90 -30.16 50.01
N GLN A 608 -13.78 -29.46 50.18
CA GLN A 608 -13.79 -28.01 50.45
C GLN A 608 -14.41 -27.21 49.30
N ILE A 609 -14.09 -27.56 48.05
CA ILE A 609 -14.60 -26.87 46.86
C ILE A 609 -16.11 -27.09 46.74
N LEU A 610 -16.58 -28.32 46.86
CA LEU A 610 -18.02 -28.64 46.81
C LEU A 610 -18.78 -27.97 47.95
N THR A 611 -18.20 -27.91 49.15
CA THR A 611 -18.79 -27.19 50.29
C THR A 611 -18.93 -25.69 49.99
N ARG A 612 -17.92 -25.08 49.39
CA ARG A 612 -17.95 -23.66 49.00
C ARG A 612 -18.94 -23.40 47.87
N LEU A 613 -19.03 -24.29 46.88
CA LEU A 613 -20.00 -24.24 45.78
C LEU A 613 -21.44 -24.26 46.30
N ILE A 614 -21.72 -25.12 47.28
CA ILE A 614 -23.04 -25.17 47.94
C ILE A 614 -23.28 -23.88 48.74
N ALA A 615 -22.26 -23.35 49.42
CA ALA A 615 -22.35 -22.11 50.20
C ALA A 615 -22.50 -20.85 49.33
N ASP A 616 -21.98 -20.83 48.10
CA ASP A 616 -22.14 -19.75 47.12
C ASP A 616 -23.60 -19.59 46.66
N GLY A 617 -24.39 -20.67 46.72
CA GLY A 617 -25.84 -20.64 46.52
C GLY A 617 -26.32 -20.57 45.06
N ARG A 618 -25.45 -20.21 44.10
CA ARG A 618 -25.74 -20.34 42.66
C ARG A 618 -25.70 -21.82 42.25
N ASP A 619 -26.68 -22.25 41.44
CA ASP A 619 -26.83 -23.65 40.98
C ASP A 619 -26.81 -24.70 42.11
N ARG A 620 -27.25 -24.31 43.31
CA ARG A 620 -27.21 -25.10 44.55
C ARG A 620 -27.69 -26.55 44.37
N HIS A 621 -28.76 -26.76 43.62
CA HIS A 621 -29.32 -28.09 43.39
C HIS A 621 -28.36 -29.05 42.66
N GLU A 622 -27.67 -28.57 41.62
CA GLU A 622 -26.71 -29.39 40.87
C GLU A 622 -25.41 -29.58 41.67
N CYS A 623 -24.96 -28.56 42.41
CA CYS A 623 -23.84 -28.67 43.35
C CYS A 623 -24.11 -29.73 44.43
N GLU A 624 -25.31 -29.73 45.03
CA GLU A 624 -25.73 -30.72 46.02
C GLU A 624 -25.83 -32.12 45.43
N LYS A 625 -26.32 -32.26 44.20
CA LYS A 625 -26.38 -33.53 43.48
C LYS A 625 -24.99 -34.10 43.20
N MET A 626 -24.05 -33.25 42.80
CA MET A 626 -22.65 -33.64 42.63
C MET A 626 -21.97 -34.00 43.95
N TYR A 627 -22.28 -33.26 45.01
CA TYR A 627 -21.80 -33.57 46.35
C TYR A 627 -22.30 -34.93 46.84
N ARG A 628 -23.57 -35.27 46.60
CA ARG A 628 -24.11 -36.62 46.89
C ARG A 628 -23.41 -37.71 46.09
N LYS A 629 -23.12 -37.46 44.82
CA LYS A 629 -22.36 -38.38 43.98
C LYS A 629 -20.94 -38.62 44.52
N TYR A 630 -20.25 -37.55 44.93
CA TYR A 630 -18.94 -37.65 45.59
C TYR A 630 -19.00 -38.46 46.90
N LEU A 631 -20.01 -38.21 47.74
CA LEU A 631 -20.26 -38.98 48.96
C LEU A 631 -20.50 -40.47 48.67
N ALA A 632 -21.16 -40.81 47.57
CA ALA A 632 -21.40 -42.20 47.19
C ALA A 632 -20.11 -42.93 46.75
N GLU A 633 -19.13 -42.21 46.23
CA GLU A 633 -17.89 -42.77 45.68
C GLU A 633 -16.72 -42.78 46.69
N ASP A 634 -16.69 -41.86 47.66
CA ASP A 634 -15.67 -41.81 48.72
C ASP A 634 -16.25 -42.05 50.12
N PRO A 635 -15.88 -43.15 50.80
CA PRO A 635 -16.33 -43.46 52.16
C PRO A 635 -15.90 -42.45 53.24
N ASN A 636 -14.88 -41.63 52.98
CA ASN A 636 -14.34 -40.65 53.94
C ASN A 636 -14.82 -39.21 53.69
N ALA A 637 -15.57 -38.97 52.60
CA ALA A 637 -16.16 -37.68 52.28
C ALA A 637 -17.29 -37.31 53.27
N GLY A 638 -17.47 -36.03 53.55
CA GLY A 638 -18.60 -35.52 54.35
C GLY A 638 -18.21 -34.74 55.60
N GLN A 639 -16.99 -34.90 56.10
CA GLN A 639 -16.50 -34.32 57.36
C GLN A 639 -16.45 -32.79 57.34
N LEU A 640 -15.98 -32.19 56.25
CA LEU A 640 -15.65 -30.77 56.16
C LEU A 640 -16.88 -29.91 55.84
N TYR A 641 -17.79 -30.44 55.02
CA TYR A 641 -19.12 -29.88 54.83
C TYR A 641 -19.92 -29.90 56.13
N TYR A 642 -19.86 -31.01 56.88
CA TYR A 642 -20.53 -31.15 58.17
C TYR A 642 -20.01 -30.12 59.18
N ILE A 643 -18.69 -29.96 59.31
CA ILE A 643 -18.06 -28.92 60.15
C ILE A 643 -18.51 -27.51 59.73
N THR A 644 -18.60 -27.24 58.42
CA THR A 644 -19.01 -25.92 57.91
C THR A 644 -20.48 -25.63 58.18
N CYS A 645 -21.38 -26.60 57.99
CA CYS A 645 -22.80 -26.49 58.34
C CYS A 645 -23.01 -26.31 59.85
N MET A 646 -22.27 -27.06 60.68
CA MET A 646 -22.31 -26.92 62.15
C MET A 646 -21.84 -25.53 62.59
N ASN A 647 -20.75 -25.01 62.00
CA ASN A 647 -20.26 -23.66 62.29
C ASN A 647 -21.23 -22.56 61.81
N ALA A 648 -21.91 -22.74 60.67
CA ALA A 648 -22.93 -21.80 60.18
C ALA A 648 -24.22 -21.83 61.03
N SER A 649 -24.59 -22.98 61.61
CA SER A 649 -25.75 -23.11 62.50
C SER A 649 -25.59 -22.41 63.86
N LYS A 650 -24.40 -21.88 64.18
CA LYS A 650 -24.20 -21.00 65.34
C LYS A 650 -24.84 -19.61 65.17
N GLY A 651 -25.34 -19.25 63.98
CA GLY A 651 -25.85 -17.89 63.70
C GLY A 651 -27.17 -17.75 62.91
N ALA A 652 -27.74 -18.78 62.29
CA ALA A 652 -28.98 -18.65 61.50
C ALA A 652 -29.84 -19.93 61.50
N GLY A 653 -31.16 -19.76 61.31
CA GLY A 653 -32.22 -20.77 61.48
C GLY A 653 -32.02 -22.11 60.75
N ASN A 654 -32.37 -23.18 61.47
CA ASN A 654 -31.98 -24.59 61.29
C ASN A 654 -32.74 -25.44 60.24
N SER A 655 -33.48 -24.88 59.27
CA SER A 655 -34.31 -25.72 58.37
C SER A 655 -33.53 -26.45 57.27
N ASP A 656 -32.58 -25.77 56.63
CA ASP A 656 -31.93 -26.26 55.41
C ASP A 656 -30.86 -27.32 55.69
N VAL A 657 -30.15 -27.21 56.82
CA VAL A 657 -29.11 -28.17 57.25
C VAL A 657 -29.72 -29.54 57.55
N VAL A 658 -30.91 -29.56 58.15
CA VAL A 658 -31.63 -30.80 58.51
C VAL A 658 -32.14 -31.55 57.27
N GLU A 659 -32.46 -30.87 56.18
CA GLU A 659 -32.99 -31.50 54.97
C GLU A 659 -31.90 -32.16 54.12
N ILE A 660 -30.69 -31.59 54.10
CA ILE A 660 -29.53 -32.16 53.40
C ILE A 660 -28.94 -33.36 54.18
N LEU A 661 -28.90 -33.28 55.51
CA LEU A 661 -28.50 -34.39 56.39
C LEU A 661 -29.46 -35.59 56.34
N LYS A 662 -30.71 -35.39 55.89
CA LYS A 662 -31.68 -36.47 55.64
C LYS A 662 -31.43 -37.23 54.33
N SER A 663 -30.46 -36.81 53.50
CA SER A 663 -30.13 -37.58 52.29
C SER A 663 -29.57 -38.95 52.66
N ALA A 664 -30.15 -40.01 52.08
CA ALA A 664 -29.89 -41.40 52.46
C ALA A 664 -28.42 -41.85 52.33
N GLU A 665 -27.61 -41.14 51.54
CA GLU A 665 -26.18 -41.41 51.35
C GLU A 665 -25.31 -40.86 52.50
N LEU A 666 -25.62 -39.68 53.06
CA LEU A 666 -24.96 -39.15 54.26
C LEU A 666 -25.22 -40.05 55.48
N VAL A 667 -26.44 -40.57 55.62
CA VAL A 667 -26.81 -41.51 56.69
C VAL A 667 -26.09 -42.85 56.54
N LYS A 668 -25.85 -43.32 55.31
CA LYS A 668 -25.08 -44.55 55.04
C LYS A 668 -23.60 -44.42 55.42
N ASN A 669 -22.99 -43.26 55.16
CA ASN A 669 -21.60 -43.00 55.50
C ASN A 669 -21.41 -42.48 56.93
N ALA A 670 -22.46 -42.04 57.61
CA ALA A 670 -22.43 -41.57 59.00
C ALA A 670 -21.73 -42.56 59.94
N ASN A 671 -21.93 -43.87 59.76
CA ASN A 671 -21.26 -44.91 60.55
C ASN A 671 -19.72 -44.91 60.46
N LYS A 672 -19.13 -44.26 59.44
CA LYS A 672 -17.68 -44.07 59.29
C LYS A 672 -17.22 -42.64 59.61
N ILE A 673 -18.08 -41.65 59.44
CA ILE A 673 -17.79 -40.22 59.67
C ILE A 673 -17.90 -39.86 61.17
N VAL A 674 -18.88 -40.42 61.88
CA VAL A 674 -19.15 -40.15 63.30
C VAL A 674 -17.96 -40.47 64.23
N PRO A 675 -17.22 -41.59 64.06
CA PRO A 675 -16.02 -41.87 64.86
C PRO A 675 -14.88 -40.85 64.67
N ASN A 676 -14.69 -40.34 63.45
CA ASN A 676 -13.68 -39.31 63.14
C ASN A 676 -14.10 -37.91 63.62
N LEU A 677 -15.40 -37.60 63.60
CA LEU A 677 -15.95 -36.36 64.18
C LEU A 677 -15.85 -36.37 65.71
N LEU A 678 -16.08 -37.52 66.36
CA LEU A 678 -15.90 -37.68 67.81
C LEU A 678 -14.44 -37.52 68.23
N THR A 679 -13.48 -37.97 67.42
CA THR A 679 -12.04 -37.77 67.70
C THR A 679 -11.62 -36.31 67.53
N VAL A 680 -12.15 -35.57 66.55
CA VAL A 680 -11.91 -34.11 66.43
C VAL A 680 -12.52 -33.35 67.62
N VAL A 681 -13.69 -33.76 68.11
CA VAL A 681 -14.31 -33.20 69.33
C VAL A 681 -13.52 -33.57 70.60
N GLU A 682 -12.86 -34.73 70.62
CA GLU A 682 -11.98 -35.15 71.72
C GLU A 682 -10.59 -34.46 71.71
N GLU A 683 -10.01 -34.19 70.53
CA GLU A 683 -8.74 -33.46 70.38
C GLU A 683 -8.89 -31.97 70.67
N ASP A 684 -10.06 -31.37 70.41
CA ASP A 684 -10.37 -29.97 70.72
C ASP A 684 -10.94 -29.77 72.14
N ARG A 685 -10.74 -30.76 73.04
CA ARG A 685 -11.14 -30.68 74.46
C ARG A 685 -10.51 -29.54 75.24
N SER A 686 -9.48 -28.87 74.71
CA SER A 686 -8.90 -27.70 75.37
C SER A 686 -9.69 -26.39 75.16
N ASN A 687 -10.73 -26.36 74.31
CA ASN A 687 -11.45 -25.11 73.98
C ASN A 687 -12.99 -25.16 74.04
N LEU A 688 -13.62 -26.20 74.59
CA LEU A 688 -15.09 -26.35 74.62
C LEU A 688 -15.68 -26.30 76.03
N GLU A 689 -15.86 -25.09 76.57
CA GLU A 689 -16.80 -24.83 77.68
C GLU A 689 -18.27 -24.70 77.20
N THR A 690 -18.56 -24.92 75.92
CA THR A 690 -19.91 -24.73 75.35
C THR A 690 -20.24 -25.75 74.25
N ALA A 691 -20.09 -27.06 74.52
CA ALA A 691 -20.93 -28.03 73.83
C ALA A 691 -22.32 -27.95 74.46
N SER A 692 -23.29 -27.37 73.75
CA SER A 692 -24.63 -27.20 74.30
C SER A 692 -25.30 -28.57 74.47
N GLU A 693 -26.08 -28.74 75.54
CA GLU A 693 -26.90 -29.93 75.84
C GLU A 693 -27.73 -30.45 74.64
N MET A 694 -27.93 -29.61 73.62
CA MET A 694 -28.61 -29.93 72.36
C MET A 694 -27.79 -30.79 71.40
N GLU A 695 -26.47 -30.58 71.30
CA GLU A 695 -25.60 -31.34 70.38
C GLU A 695 -25.48 -32.80 70.82
N LEU A 696 -25.33 -33.02 72.14
CA LEU A 696 -25.33 -34.35 72.75
C LEU A 696 -26.69 -35.05 72.64
N LYS A 697 -27.82 -34.37 72.91
CA LYS A 697 -29.17 -34.97 72.73
C LYS A 697 -29.46 -35.34 71.28
N TYR A 698 -28.95 -34.57 70.33
CA TYR A 698 -29.16 -34.81 68.91
C TYR A 698 -28.36 -36.02 68.40
N PHE A 699 -27.07 -36.15 68.78
CA PHE A 699 -26.24 -37.32 68.46
C PHE A 699 -26.79 -38.62 69.05
N THR A 700 -27.31 -38.58 70.28
CA THR A 700 -28.00 -39.72 70.90
C THR A 700 -29.28 -40.10 70.14
N SER A 701 -30.09 -39.13 69.71
CA SER A 701 -31.31 -39.41 68.94
C SER A 701 -31.04 -40.00 67.54
N LEU A 702 -29.92 -39.63 66.93
CA LEU A 702 -29.47 -40.18 65.64
C LEU A 702 -28.95 -41.62 65.79
N SER A 703 -28.21 -41.92 66.85
CA SER A 703 -27.76 -43.28 67.19
C SER A 703 -28.94 -44.21 67.45
N GLU A 704 -29.93 -43.77 68.23
CA GLU A 704 -31.15 -44.56 68.54
C GLU A 704 -32.06 -44.78 67.33
N LYS A 705 -32.19 -43.79 66.44
CA LYS A 705 -33.11 -43.86 65.30
C LYS A 705 -32.55 -44.64 64.10
N TYR A 706 -31.23 -44.72 63.96
CA TYR A 706 -30.57 -45.34 62.80
C TYR A 706 -29.64 -46.52 63.15
N GLY A 707 -29.58 -46.93 64.43
CA GLY A 707 -28.86 -48.14 64.86
C GLY A 707 -27.34 -48.02 64.77
N ILE A 708 -26.80 -46.85 65.09
CA ILE A 708 -25.34 -46.58 65.05
C ILE A 708 -24.74 -46.95 66.41
N GLU A 709 -23.87 -47.96 66.47
CA GLU A 709 -23.13 -48.32 67.69
C GLU A 709 -22.20 -47.15 68.09
N THR A 710 -22.52 -46.50 69.21
CA THR A 710 -21.63 -45.53 69.86
C THR A 710 -20.56 -46.27 70.68
N PRO A 711 -19.28 -45.87 70.61
CA PRO A 711 -18.28 -46.36 71.56
C PRO A 711 -18.69 -45.94 72.97
N ASN A 712 -18.61 -46.85 73.94
CA ASN A 712 -18.93 -46.60 75.35
C ASN A 712 -18.18 -45.38 75.92
N ILE A 713 -18.83 -44.22 75.98
CA ILE A 713 -18.37 -43.05 76.73
C ILE A 713 -19.00 -43.15 78.13
N ASN A 714 -18.15 -43.42 79.12
CA ASN A 714 -18.54 -43.64 80.50
C ASN A 714 -18.92 -42.31 81.17
N PHE A 715 -20.21 -42.06 81.38
CA PHE A 715 -20.71 -40.88 82.10
C PHE A 715 -20.71 -41.14 83.61
N GLN A 716 -19.65 -40.72 84.31
CA GLN A 716 -19.73 -40.51 85.77
C GLN A 716 -19.32 -39.07 86.11
N LEU A 717 -20.16 -38.45 86.94
CA LEU A 717 -20.10 -37.11 87.57
C LEU A 717 -20.73 -35.94 86.78
N PHE A 718 -22.05 -35.81 86.93
CA PHE A 718 -22.69 -34.55 87.31
C PHE A 718 -23.27 -34.72 88.72
#